data_AF-A0A8K0Q6V6-F1
#
_entry.id   AF-A0A8K0Q6V6-F1
#
_cell.length_a   1.000
_cell.length_b   1.000
_cell.length_c   1.000
_cell.angle_alpha   90.00
_cell.angle_beta   90.00
_cell.angle_gamma   90.00
#
_symmetry.space_group_name_H-M   'P 1'
#
loop_
_entity.id
_entity.type
_entity.pdbx_description
1 polymer ?
#
loop_
_entity_poly.entity_id
_entity_poly.type
_entity_poly.pdbx_seq_one_letter_code
_entity_poly.pdbx_strand_id
1 'polypeptide(L)'
;MAEAFGVAGSAVGVISLGIQATQYLLDYYTAVKDLDSNASDTTKRLGGLLELLQILHDQIKNPNFLDESASLRASIAALVTKCVEYIEDLQDKVKKFQEKPADDIISKARAAGRVLAYPFLQNTLRNLEACIDGLLTQLSLAQNLMLQKDLARAKDDVEDIKAVLNLVRAGQVSDNIHKWLQAPDPSINFNAACAKKHPGTGRWLLEDASFQLWLAKPNSLLWLNGFAGCGKSVLSSTAIQHIYRHQISKPQRVGIAFFFFTFNDERKQDISSMLRSLVLQLSGQRKDYALLSSLHNSYRNSTPPDKALLACLRQLIRQFDDTYILLDALDESPRDTHRSAMLETLTNMREWSEPGLHLLVTSRYEVDISEELRAQPNESIDLRNGGVDKDIANFISQHLRQKRGLRKWERYYDRIEAVLTERAKGVFRWVECQFTALASCPQSEDLLDQLLYSLPDTLDETYRRMLANIPSHAKDYAQRMLMLLCYAQRPLRTNEVICGIAVELGATPRFNPKRQLVDEIALQEVCPGFTELDWYAYGDFIATPPVIRIAHFSIREYLESDQIKQHKDVESFRLVKKDAHSQIARICLTTWLNPELRPVDGQFDLLDYSWDYWPTHFKNGGNDQSVEIQALEIFQGPERPDDVESISRRHDLSCPSRYGSAIQRASGGGHLSVVKFLVEHGADVNGPVGRDGSAIARASGGGHLSVVKFLLEHGADPNPEDPTALYSASFAGHKEMVELLLDNGAAINTPGRRGTALTAASRQGFKEIVKLLLENGADGHENALRAASQGWQRDKFIRRPHAEYPEVFHLLIEKGANTEIAQQVAARAPPGVREEMLRLLGA
;
A
#
# COMPACT_ATOMS: atom_id res chain seq x y z
N MET A 1 37.01 -2.74 -20.37
CA MET A 1 37.35 -2.27 -19.01
C MET A 1 38.71 -1.57 -18.94
N ALA A 2 39.81 -2.15 -19.44
CA ALA A 2 41.14 -1.52 -19.39
C ALA A 2 41.23 -0.11 -20.02
N GLU A 3 40.62 0.11 -21.19
CA GLU A 3 40.56 1.44 -21.82
C GLU A 3 39.74 2.46 -21.03
N ALA A 4 38.63 2.03 -20.40
CA ALA A 4 37.77 2.90 -19.59
C ALA A 4 38.47 3.39 -18.30
N PHE A 5 39.27 2.52 -17.67
CA PHE A 5 40.12 2.90 -16.54
C PHE A 5 41.25 3.87 -16.95
N GLY A 6 41.83 3.69 -18.14
CA GLY A 6 42.85 4.60 -18.68
C GLY A 6 42.31 6.01 -18.93
N VAL A 7 41.11 6.13 -19.51
CA VAL A 7 40.47 7.41 -19.80
C VAL A 7 40.04 8.14 -18.53
N ALA A 8 39.41 7.45 -17.57
CA ALA A 8 39.01 8.04 -16.29
C ALA A 8 40.24 8.44 -15.45
N GLY A 9 41.28 7.60 -15.39
CA GLY A 9 42.52 7.91 -14.69
C GLY A 9 43.24 9.14 -15.26
N SER A 10 43.27 9.29 -16.58
CA SER A 10 43.82 10.47 -17.26
C SER A 10 43.02 11.74 -16.93
N ALA A 11 41.69 11.67 -16.96
CA ALA A 11 40.83 12.81 -16.65
C ALA A 11 40.96 13.27 -15.19
N VAL A 12 41.02 12.34 -14.24
CA VAL A 12 41.22 12.63 -12.81
C VAL A 12 42.57 13.30 -12.57
N GLY A 13 43.64 12.82 -13.22
CA GLY A 13 44.97 13.42 -13.11
C GLY A 13 45.00 14.87 -13.60
N VAL A 14 44.42 15.12 -14.78
CA VAL A 14 44.33 16.47 -15.38
C VAL A 14 43.56 17.43 -14.47
N ILE A 15 42.38 17.03 -13.98
CA ILE A 15 41.56 17.87 -13.10
C ILE A 15 42.27 18.14 -11.76
N SER A 16 42.94 17.14 -11.19
CA SER A 16 43.68 17.29 -9.93
C SER A 16 44.82 18.31 -10.06
N LEU A 17 45.54 18.29 -11.18
CA LEU A 17 46.57 19.29 -11.52
C LEU A 17 45.96 20.69 -11.68
N GLY A 18 44.78 20.78 -12.29
CA GLY A 18 44.00 22.01 -12.38
C GLY A 18 43.63 22.59 -11.01
N ILE A 19 43.09 21.76 -10.11
CA ILE A 19 42.73 22.15 -8.73
C ILE A 19 43.94 22.74 -8.00
N GLN A 20 45.10 22.07 -8.07
CA GLN A 20 46.32 22.54 -7.41
C GLN A 20 46.79 23.90 -7.96
N ALA A 21 46.77 24.07 -9.28
CA ALA A 21 47.18 25.32 -9.91
C ALA A 21 46.22 26.47 -9.60
N THR A 22 44.91 26.21 -9.67
CA THR A 22 43.86 27.20 -9.38
C THR A 22 43.87 27.59 -7.90
N GLN A 23 44.05 26.64 -6.97
CA GLN A 23 44.15 26.92 -5.54
C GLN A 23 45.34 27.82 -5.23
N TYR A 24 46.52 27.51 -5.78
CA TYR A 24 47.72 28.34 -5.59
C TYR A 24 47.51 29.78 -6.07
N LEU A 25 46.92 29.95 -7.26
CA LEU A 25 46.62 31.27 -7.81
C LEU A 25 45.56 32.01 -6.98
N LEU A 26 44.54 31.32 -6.51
CA LEU A 26 43.50 31.89 -5.65
C LEU A 26 44.09 32.41 -4.34
N ASP A 27 44.94 31.62 -3.68
CA ASP A 27 45.61 32.01 -2.43
C ASP A 27 46.52 33.24 -2.67
N TYR A 28 47.27 33.24 -3.78
CA TYR A 28 48.14 34.34 -4.17
C TYR A 28 47.37 35.65 -4.42
N TYR A 29 46.33 35.62 -5.26
CA TYR A 29 45.53 36.82 -5.58
C TYR A 29 44.68 37.29 -4.39
N THR A 30 44.23 36.37 -3.52
CA THR A 30 43.52 36.72 -2.28
C THR A 30 44.41 37.48 -1.30
N ALA A 31 45.71 37.18 -1.24
CA ALA A 31 46.68 37.90 -0.41
C ALA A 31 46.99 39.32 -0.92
N VAL A 32 46.71 39.63 -2.19
CA VAL A 32 47.06 40.91 -2.85
C VAL A 32 45.82 41.74 -3.23
N LYS A 33 44.61 41.21 -3.03
CA LYS A 33 43.33 41.83 -3.47
C LYS A 33 43.05 43.23 -2.92
N ASP A 34 43.62 43.60 -1.77
CA ASP A 34 43.39 44.92 -1.15
C ASP A 34 44.20 46.05 -1.82
N LEU A 35 45.02 45.72 -2.82
CA LEU A 35 45.93 46.65 -3.52
C LEU A 35 45.51 46.98 -4.97
N ASP A 36 44.60 46.22 -5.60
CA ASP A 36 44.11 46.46 -6.97
C ASP A 36 42.67 45.95 -7.19
N SER A 37 41.81 46.77 -7.79
CA SER A 37 40.42 46.41 -8.12
C SER A 37 40.32 45.33 -9.21
N ASN A 38 41.29 45.23 -10.13
CA ASN A 38 41.29 44.19 -11.17
C ASN A 38 41.60 42.80 -10.60
N ALA A 39 42.37 42.70 -9.52
CA ALA A 39 42.65 41.44 -8.84
C ALA A 39 41.40 40.82 -8.21
N SER A 40 40.40 41.64 -7.85
CA SER A 40 39.14 41.18 -7.26
C SER A 40 38.29 40.33 -8.22
N ASP A 41 38.17 40.75 -9.50
CA ASP A 41 37.41 39.99 -10.51
C ASP A 41 38.11 38.66 -10.83
N THR A 42 39.44 38.69 -11.01
CA THR A 42 40.26 37.49 -11.21
C THR A 42 40.12 36.51 -10.03
N THR A 43 40.13 37.01 -8.79
CA THR A 43 39.94 36.19 -7.57
C THR A 43 38.57 35.51 -7.58
N LYS A 44 37.50 36.24 -7.95
CA LYS A 44 36.15 35.69 -8.03
C LYS A 44 36.03 34.60 -9.11
N ARG A 45 36.65 34.81 -10.27
CA ARG A 45 36.67 33.82 -11.37
C ARG A 45 37.50 32.58 -11.03
N LEU A 46 38.64 32.75 -10.37
CA LEU A 46 39.45 31.64 -9.85
C LEU A 46 38.68 30.83 -8.82
N GLY A 47 37.90 31.48 -7.95
CA GLY A 47 37.00 30.82 -7.01
C GLY A 47 35.93 29.96 -7.71
N GLY A 48 35.26 30.51 -8.74
CA GLY A 48 34.29 29.76 -9.53
C GLY A 48 34.90 28.60 -10.34
N LEU A 49 36.11 28.78 -10.85
CA LEU A 49 36.85 27.72 -11.54
C LEU A 49 37.23 26.59 -10.58
N LEU A 50 37.70 26.93 -9.38
CA LEU A 50 38.07 25.96 -8.34
C LEU A 50 36.85 25.12 -7.93
N GLU A 51 35.71 25.76 -7.70
CA GLU A 51 34.46 25.10 -7.33
C GLU A 51 34.02 24.10 -8.43
N LEU A 52 34.06 24.51 -9.70
CA LEU A 52 33.71 23.62 -10.82
C LEU A 52 34.68 22.45 -10.99
N LEU A 53 35.99 22.69 -10.84
CA LEU A 53 37.01 21.64 -10.90
C LEU A 53 36.83 20.62 -9.77
N GLN A 54 36.48 21.07 -8.56
CA GLN A 54 36.20 20.20 -7.41
C GLN A 54 34.95 19.35 -7.64
N ILE A 55 33.85 19.98 -8.08
CA ILE A 55 32.59 19.26 -8.40
C ILE A 55 32.83 18.16 -9.45
N LEU A 56 33.55 18.46 -10.53
CA LEU A 56 33.86 17.49 -11.57
C LEU A 56 34.84 16.41 -11.11
N HIS A 57 35.82 16.76 -10.28
CA HIS A 57 36.74 15.79 -9.68
C HIS A 57 35.98 14.73 -8.87
N ASP A 58 35.07 15.18 -8.02
CA ASP A 58 34.28 14.28 -7.17
C ASP A 58 33.30 13.42 -7.99
N GLN A 59 32.72 14.00 -9.05
CA GLN A 59 31.82 13.27 -9.96
C GLN A 59 32.55 12.21 -10.79
N ILE A 60 33.75 12.49 -11.30
CA ILE A 60 34.53 11.54 -12.13
C ILE A 60 35.19 10.46 -11.27
N LYS A 61 35.55 10.79 -10.03
CA LYS A 61 36.11 9.85 -9.05
C LYS A 61 35.04 8.93 -8.45
N ASN A 62 33.76 9.28 -8.58
CA ASN A 62 32.66 8.45 -8.13
C ASN A 62 32.67 7.11 -8.90
N PRO A 63 32.61 5.95 -8.22
CA PRO A 63 32.58 4.65 -8.89
C PRO A 63 31.43 4.50 -9.90
N ASN A 64 30.32 5.24 -9.72
CA ASN A 64 29.19 5.27 -10.66
C ASN A 64 29.53 5.93 -12.01
N PHE A 65 30.65 6.67 -12.12
CA PHE A 65 31.13 7.24 -13.38
C PHE A 65 31.63 6.15 -14.35
N LEU A 66 32.12 5.02 -13.83
CA LEU A 66 32.54 3.88 -14.64
C LEU A 66 31.36 3.13 -15.27
N ASP A 67 30.15 3.30 -14.74
CA ASP A 67 28.91 2.71 -15.22
C ASP A 67 28.21 3.57 -16.30
N GLU A 68 28.83 4.67 -16.72
CA GLU A 68 28.27 5.54 -17.75
C GLU A 68 28.44 5.00 -19.17
N SER A 69 27.56 5.41 -20.08
CA SER A 69 27.65 5.00 -21.49
C SER A 69 29.02 5.37 -22.06
N ALA A 70 29.59 4.47 -22.85
CA ALA A 70 30.91 4.67 -23.44
C ALA A 70 30.99 5.99 -24.26
N SER A 71 29.88 6.38 -24.90
CA SER A 71 29.77 7.65 -25.63
C SER A 71 29.85 8.88 -24.72
N LEU A 72 29.15 8.88 -23.58
CA LEU A 72 29.17 10.00 -22.65
C LEU A 72 30.55 10.14 -21.99
N ARG A 73 31.16 9.02 -21.59
CA ARG A 73 32.55 9.00 -21.09
C ARG A 73 33.53 9.54 -22.11
N ALA A 74 33.38 9.16 -23.39
CA ALA A 74 34.22 9.69 -24.46
C ALA A 74 33.99 11.20 -24.68
N SER A 75 32.75 11.70 -24.58
CA SER A 75 32.45 13.13 -24.69
C SER A 75 33.00 13.94 -23.52
N ILE A 76 32.85 13.45 -22.28
CA ILE A 76 33.38 14.08 -21.07
C ILE A 76 34.91 14.04 -21.10
N ALA A 77 35.50 12.90 -21.46
CA ALA A 77 36.93 12.78 -21.63
C ALA A 77 37.47 13.73 -22.71
N ALA A 78 36.79 13.87 -23.85
CA ALA A 78 37.17 14.82 -24.88
C ALA A 78 37.11 16.29 -24.40
N LEU A 79 36.13 16.63 -23.56
CA LEU A 79 36.03 17.95 -22.94
C LEU A 79 37.14 18.18 -21.90
N VAL A 80 37.47 17.16 -21.09
CA VAL A 80 38.58 17.23 -20.11
C VAL A 80 39.94 17.26 -20.81
N THR A 81 40.12 16.55 -21.92
CA THR A 81 41.35 16.62 -22.73
C THR A 81 41.56 18.01 -23.31
N LYS A 82 40.49 18.70 -23.72
CA LYS A 82 40.55 20.12 -24.13
C LYS A 82 40.94 21.06 -22.98
N CYS A 83 40.83 20.62 -21.72
CA CYS A 83 41.29 21.40 -20.57
C CYS A 83 42.80 21.28 -20.33
N VAL A 84 43.48 20.29 -20.92
CA VAL A 84 44.93 20.03 -20.67
C VAL A 84 45.78 21.24 -21.01
N GLU A 85 45.63 21.80 -22.21
CA GLU A 85 46.40 22.97 -22.66
C GLU A 85 46.22 24.17 -21.72
N TYR A 86 44.99 24.42 -21.25
CA TYR A 86 44.71 25.50 -20.31
C TYR A 86 45.26 25.22 -18.90
N ILE A 87 45.26 23.97 -18.44
CA ILE A 87 45.80 23.59 -17.14
C ILE A 87 47.34 23.67 -17.15
N GLU A 88 47.98 23.26 -18.24
CA GLU A 88 49.41 23.44 -18.46
C GLU A 88 49.78 24.94 -18.48
N ASP A 89 48.98 25.77 -19.16
CA ASP A 89 49.13 27.23 -19.15
C ASP A 89 48.99 27.84 -17.74
N LEU A 90 48.05 27.34 -16.93
CA LEU A 90 47.91 27.72 -15.52
C LEU A 90 49.14 27.31 -14.71
N GLN A 91 49.64 26.08 -14.92
CA GLN A 91 50.83 25.60 -14.22
C GLN A 91 52.09 26.38 -14.60
N ASP A 92 52.27 26.73 -15.87
CA ASP A 92 53.40 27.54 -16.30
C ASP A 92 53.31 28.97 -15.77
N LYS A 93 52.10 29.50 -15.56
CA LYS A 93 51.90 30.74 -14.79
C LYS A 93 52.30 30.54 -13.33
N VAL A 94 51.88 29.45 -12.68
CA VAL A 94 52.31 29.11 -11.30
C VAL A 94 53.84 29.00 -11.18
N LYS A 95 54.53 28.36 -12.13
CA LYS A 95 56.00 28.27 -12.14
C LYS A 95 56.66 29.65 -12.24
N LYS A 96 56.13 30.54 -13.09
CA LYS A 96 56.61 31.93 -13.18
C LYS A 96 56.41 32.71 -11.87
N PHE A 97 55.41 32.35 -11.06
CA PHE A 97 55.22 32.88 -9.71
C PHE A 97 56.14 32.25 -8.65
N GLN A 98 56.72 31.07 -8.93
CA GLN A 98 57.57 30.30 -8.00
C GLN A 98 59.08 30.45 -8.25
N GLU A 99 59.51 31.02 -9.39
CA GLU A 99 60.94 31.24 -9.69
C GLU A 99 61.60 32.18 -8.66
N LYS A 100 62.46 31.61 -7.79
CA LYS A 100 63.36 32.38 -6.92
C LYS A 100 64.49 33.00 -7.75
N PRO A 101 64.87 34.28 -7.52
CA PRO A 101 66.06 34.84 -8.14
C PRO A 101 67.33 34.24 -7.51
N ALA A 102 68.35 34.03 -8.34
CA ALA A 102 69.67 33.54 -7.94
C ALA A 102 70.33 34.40 -6.84
N ASP A 103 71.16 33.74 -6.02
CA ASP A 103 71.81 34.23 -4.79
C ASP A 103 72.78 35.41 -5.01
N ASP A 104 72.26 36.59 -5.30
CA ASP A 104 73.03 37.82 -5.16
C ASP A 104 72.22 38.95 -4.52
N ILE A 105 72.84 39.64 -3.55
CA ILE A 105 72.19 40.57 -2.60
C ILE A 105 71.68 41.82 -3.33
N ILE A 106 72.31 42.20 -4.44
CA ILE A 106 71.94 43.38 -5.26
C ILE A 106 70.71 43.08 -6.15
N SER A 107 70.45 41.81 -6.48
CA SER A 107 69.23 41.38 -7.18
C SER A 107 67.97 41.42 -6.31
N LYS A 108 68.07 41.29 -4.98
CA LYS A 108 66.89 41.31 -4.08
C LYS A 108 66.15 42.65 -4.08
N ALA A 109 66.87 43.77 -4.18
CA ALA A 109 66.27 45.10 -4.22
C ALA A 109 65.59 45.43 -5.58
N ARG A 110 66.10 44.90 -6.70
CA ARG A 110 65.44 45.00 -8.02
C ARG A 110 64.37 43.93 -8.25
N ALA A 111 64.46 42.77 -7.59
CA ALA A 111 63.49 41.69 -7.68
C ALA A 111 62.20 42.00 -6.91
N ALA A 112 62.29 42.64 -5.72
CA ALA A 112 61.09 43.10 -5.00
C ALA A 112 60.25 44.08 -5.84
N GLY A 113 60.90 44.96 -6.61
CA GLY A 113 60.23 45.88 -7.54
C GLY A 113 59.69 45.23 -8.82
N ARG A 114 60.24 44.10 -9.28
CA ARG A 114 59.74 43.35 -10.45
C ARG A 114 58.64 42.34 -10.10
N VAL A 115 58.71 41.71 -8.93
CA VAL A 115 57.65 40.82 -8.40
C VAL A 115 56.38 41.62 -8.07
N LEU A 116 56.49 42.90 -7.74
CA LEU A 116 55.36 43.82 -7.64
C LEU A 116 54.86 44.37 -8.99
N ALA A 117 55.68 44.35 -10.06
CA ALA A 117 55.32 44.93 -11.37
C ALA A 117 54.85 43.89 -12.42
N TYR A 118 55.29 42.64 -12.32
CA TYR A 118 54.82 41.53 -13.15
C TYR A 118 53.31 41.17 -13.00
N PRO A 119 52.66 41.28 -11.82
CA PRO A 119 51.28 40.83 -11.60
C PRO A 119 50.22 41.70 -12.28
N PHE A 120 50.56 42.93 -12.66
CA PHE A 120 49.63 43.97 -13.13
C PHE A 120 49.85 44.37 -14.60
N LEU A 121 50.71 43.65 -15.32
CA LEU A 121 50.72 43.75 -16.76
C LEU A 121 49.35 43.29 -17.26
N GLN A 122 48.56 44.24 -17.75
CA GLN A 122 47.21 44.04 -18.26
C GLN A 122 47.14 42.87 -19.26
N ASN A 123 48.24 42.61 -19.97
CA ASN A 123 48.38 41.49 -20.89
C ASN A 123 48.46 40.12 -20.17
N THR A 124 49.15 40.03 -19.03
CA THR A 124 49.26 38.81 -18.22
C THR A 124 47.93 38.47 -17.55
N LEU A 125 47.22 39.48 -17.00
CA LEU A 125 45.89 39.31 -16.43
C LEU A 125 44.88 38.87 -17.50
N ARG A 126 44.86 39.52 -18.67
CA ARG A 126 44.00 39.10 -19.80
C ARG A 126 44.29 37.68 -20.26
N ASN A 127 45.56 37.26 -20.31
CA ASN A 127 45.93 35.89 -20.68
C ASN A 127 45.54 34.88 -19.60
N LEU A 128 45.54 35.27 -18.31
CA LEU A 128 45.04 34.44 -17.22
C LEU A 128 43.51 34.32 -17.27
N GLU A 129 42.81 35.43 -17.46
CA GLU A 129 41.35 35.48 -17.61
C GLU A 129 40.86 34.67 -18.82
N ALA A 130 41.50 34.80 -19.99
CA ALA A 130 41.17 34.01 -21.18
C ALA A 130 41.35 32.50 -20.94
N CYS A 131 42.36 32.12 -20.17
CA CYS A 131 42.63 30.74 -19.78
C CYS A 131 41.57 30.21 -18.80
N ILE A 132 41.17 31.03 -17.83
CA ILE A 132 40.10 30.71 -16.88
C ILE A 132 38.76 30.58 -17.61
N ASP A 133 38.44 31.50 -18.52
CA ASP A 133 37.18 31.50 -19.27
C ASP A 133 37.08 30.31 -20.22
N GLY A 134 38.21 29.92 -20.86
CA GLY A 134 38.31 28.70 -21.65
C GLY A 134 37.98 27.44 -20.82
N LEU A 135 38.57 27.34 -19.62
CA LEU A 135 38.29 26.24 -18.69
C LEU A 135 36.85 26.23 -18.19
N LEU A 136 36.34 27.37 -17.72
CA LEU A 136 34.96 27.51 -17.25
C LEU A 136 33.95 27.07 -18.32
N THR A 137 34.21 27.40 -19.59
CA THR A 137 33.34 27.01 -20.70
C THR A 137 33.31 25.50 -20.90
N GLN A 138 34.48 24.85 -20.95
CA GLN A 138 34.54 23.40 -21.17
C GLN A 138 34.01 22.61 -19.96
N LEU A 139 34.32 23.05 -18.74
CA LEU A 139 33.91 22.39 -17.50
C LEU A 139 32.40 22.55 -17.26
N SER A 140 31.82 23.73 -17.52
CA SER A 140 30.36 23.92 -17.43
C SER A 140 29.60 23.10 -18.47
N LEU A 141 30.13 22.92 -19.68
CA LEU A 141 29.58 22.01 -20.68
C LEU A 141 29.59 20.56 -20.19
N ALA A 142 30.68 20.10 -19.58
CA ALA A 142 30.78 18.76 -19.01
C ALA A 142 29.76 18.55 -17.86
N GLN A 143 29.63 19.53 -16.97
CA GLN A 143 28.67 19.49 -15.86
C GLN A 143 27.21 19.49 -16.37
N ASN A 144 26.90 20.30 -17.39
CA ASN A 144 25.57 20.35 -18.00
C ASN A 144 25.18 19.02 -18.68
N LEU A 145 26.13 18.34 -19.33
CA LEU A 145 25.90 17.01 -19.92
C LEU A 145 25.57 15.97 -18.85
N MET A 146 26.23 16.02 -17.68
CA MET A 146 25.92 15.14 -16.55
C MET A 146 24.55 15.46 -15.94
N LEU A 147 24.23 16.74 -15.70
CA LEU A 147 22.94 17.20 -15.18
C LEU A 147 21.76 16.85 -16.10
N GLN A 148 21.94 17.01 -17.42
CA GLN A 148 20.93 16.63 -18.41
C GLN A 148 20.59 15.13 -18.33
N LYS A 149 21.57 14.28 -18.05
CA LYS A 149 21.37 12.84 -17.92
C LYS A 149 20.64 12.47 -16.65
N ASP A 150 20.93 13.10 -15.52
CA ASP A 150 20.21 12.83 -14.28
C ASP A 150 18.75 13.30 -14.36
N LEU A 151 18.50 14.43 -15.05
CA LEU A 151 17.15 14.87 -15.42
C LEU A 151 16.47 13.90 -16.40
N ALA A 152 17.20 13.39 -17.41
CA ALA A 152 16.67 12.40 -18.35
C ALA A 152 16.33 11.08 -17.64
N ARG A 153 17.20 10.58 -16.76
CA ARG A 153 16.97 9.36 -15.96
C ARG A 153 15.77 9.51 -15.03
N ALA A 154 15.64 10.64 -14.33
CA ALA A 154 14.49 10.89 -13.49
C ALA A 154 13.18 10.96 -14.30
N LYS A 155 13.25 11.51 -15.51
CA LYS A 155 12.12 11.52 -16.45
C LYS A 155 11.78 10.10 -16.93
N ASP A 156 12.78 9.31 -17.30
CA ASP A 156 12.63 7.91 -17.70
C ASP A 156 12.03 7.07 -16.57
N ASP A 157 12.51 7.22 -15.33
CA ASP A 157 11.96 6.53 -14.14
C ASP A 157 10.47 6.86 -13.93
N VAL A 158 10.06 8.11 -14.09
CA VAL A 158 8.65 8.53 -13.98
C VAL A 158 7.80 7.99 -15.13
N GLU A 159 8.33 7.96 -16.35
CA GLU A 159 7.66 7.36 -17.51
C GLU A 159 7.48 5.85 -17.33
N ASP A 160 8.50 5.15 -16.80
CA ASP A 160 8.43 3.73 -16.49
C ASP A 160 7.41 3.42 -15.40
N ILE A 161 7.33 4.22 -14.33
CA ILE A 161 6.29 4.06 -13.30
C ILE A 161 4.91 4.15 -13.94
N LYS A 162 4.65 5.19 -14.73
CA LYS A 162 3.35 5.35 -15.41
C LYS A 162 3.05 4.18 -16.33
N ALA A 163 4.06 3.67 -17.03
CA ALA A 163 3.89 2.58 -17.96
C ALA A 163 3.62 1.23 -17.28
N VAL A 164 4.32 0.92 -16.18
CA VAL A 164 4.02 -0.23 -15.31
C VAL A 164 2.60 -0.14 -14.75
N LEU A 165 2.18 1.03 -14.26
CA LEU A 165 0.81 1.22 -13.75
C LEU A 165 -0.25 0.98 -14.84
N ASN A 166 0.00 1.45 -16.06
CA ASN A 166 -0.90 1.23 -17.19
C ASN A 166 -0.97 -0.24 -17.59
N LEU A 167 0.14 -0.97 -17.50
CA LEU A 167 0.22 -2.41 -17.75
C LEU A 167 -0.66 -3.20 -16.76
N VAL A 168 -0.68 -2.78 -15.50
CA VAL A 168 -1.26 -3.50 -14.36
C VAL A 168 -2.72 -3.15 -14.12
N ARG A 169 -3.15 -1.91 -14.41
CA ARG A 169 -4.51 -1.41 -14.11
C ARG A 169 -5.66 -2.09 -14.86
N ALA A 170 -5.38 -2.95 -15.84
CA ALA A 170 -6.40 -3.71 -16.58
C ALA A 170 -7.61 -2.85 -17.02
N GLY A 171 -7.37 -1.60 -17.44
CA GLY A 171 -8.41 -0.57 -17.63
C GLY A 171 -9.42 -0.83 -18.75
N GLN A 172 -9.26 -1.93 -19.49
CA GLN A 172 -10.20 -2.38 -20.53
C GLN A 172 -11.08 -3.57 -20.06
N VAL A 173 -10.87 -4.08 -18.85
CA VAL A 173 -11.78 -5.04 -18.21
C VAL A 173 -13.07 -4.32 -17.85
N SER A 174 -14.23 -4.94 -18.11
CA SER A 174 -15.52 -4.31 -17.81
C SER A 174 -15.67 -3.98 -16.33
N ASP A 175 -16.32 -2.87 -16.02
CA ASP A 175 -16.63 -2.44 -14.64
C ASP A 175 -17.37 -3.52 -13.83
N ASN A 176 -18.17 -4.35 -14.50
CA ASN A 176 -18.88 -5.46 -13.86
C ASN A 176 -17.92 -6.52 -13.31
N ILE A 177 -16.90 -6.89 -14.08
CA ILE A 177 -15.89 -7.88 -13.67
C ILE A 177 -15.01 -7.30 -12.56
N HIS A 178 -14.64 -6.02 -12.65
CA HIS A 178 -13.91 -5.33 -11.57
C HIS A 178 -14.70 -5.33 -10.25
N LYS A 179 -15.99 -4.98 -10.30
CA LYS A 179 -16.87 -4.97 -9.12
C LYS A 179 -17.14 -6.35 -8.55
N TRP A 180 -17.19 -7.38 -9.40
CA TRP A 180 -17.38 -8.77 -8.96
C TRP A 180 -16.11 -9.34 -8.35
N LEU A 181 -14.97 -9.22 -9.04
CA LEU A 181 -13.71 -9.79 -8.59
C LEU A 181 -13.20 -9.09 -7.34
N GLN A 182 -13.54 -7.80 -7.13
CA GLN A 182 -13.14 -6.99 -5.97
C GLN A 182 -11.62 -7.08 -5.67
N ALA A 183 -10.81 -7.17 -6.71
CA ALA A 183 -9.38 -7.40 -6.56
C ALA A 183 -8.70 -6.19 -5.89
N PRO A 184 -7.82 -6.39 -4.90
CA PRO A 184 -7.06 -5.30 -4.31
C PRO A 184 -6.11 -4.66 -5.34
N ASP A 185 -6.08 -3.33 -5.37
CA ASP A 185 -5.19 -2.56 -6.25
C ASP A 185 -3.78 -2.47 -5.64
N PRO A 186 -2.74 -3.03 -6.29
CA PRO A 186 -1.36 -2.93 -5.82
C PRO A 186 -0.69 -1.59 -6.18
N SER A 187 -1.31 -0.78 -7.06
CA SER A 187 -0.73 0.47 -7.59
C SER A 187 -0.37 1.46 -6.49
N ILE A 188 -1.17 1.52 -5.42
CA ILE A 188 -0.96 2.45 -4.30
C ILE A 188 0.37 2.14 -3.61
N ASN A 189 0.60 0.87 -3.27
CA ASN A 189 1.83 0.44 -2.60
C ASN A 189 3.05 0.55 -3.53
N PHE A 190 2.87 0.21 -4.80
CA PHE A 190 3.92 0.39 -5.81
C PHE A 190 4.34 1.86 -5.93
N ASN A 191 3.38 2.78 -6.02
CA ASN A 191 3.64 4.21 -6.06
C ASN A 191 4.32 4.72 -4.79
N ALA A 192 3.87 4.28 -3.62
CA ALA A 192 4.49 4.64 -2.35
C ALA A 192 5.95 4.15 -2.27
N ALA A 193 6.23 2.92 -2.71
CA ALA A 193 7.59 2.38 -2.78
C ALA A 193 8.47 3.14 -3.77
N CYS A 194 7.94 3.49 -4.95
CA CYS A 194 8.65 4.30 -5.94
C CYS A 194 8.92 5.73 -5.45
N ALA A 195 7.98 6.34 -4.70
CA ALA A 195 8.14 7.68 -4.17
C ALA A 195 9.27 7.78 -3.11
N LYS A 196 9.56 6.68 -2.41
CA LYS A 196 10.67 6.58 -1.44
C LYS A 196 12.01 6.22 -2.09
N LYS A 197 12.03 5.94 -3.40
CA LYS A 197 13.23 5.53 -4.13
C LYS A 197 14.09 6.73 -4.52
N HIS A 198 15.41 6.60 -4.38
CA HIS A 198 16.38 7.57 -4.89
C HIS A 198 17.01 7.10 -6.20
N PRO A 199 17.47 8.03 -7.06
CA PRO A 199 18.20 7.68 -8.27
C PRO A 199 19.39 6.75 -7.96
N GLY A 200 19.38 5.56 -8.56
CA GLY A 200 20.44 4.57 -8.36
C GLY A 200 20.25 3.60 -7.19
N THR A 201 19.25 3.77 -6.33
CA THR A 201 18.91 2.80 -5.27
C THR A 201 18.62 1.43 -5.87
N GLY A 202 19.16 0.38 -5.26
CA GLY A 202 18.93 -1.01 -5.66
C GLY A 202 19.69 -1.44 -6.93
N ARG A 203 20.65 -0.66 -7.45
CA ARG A 203 21.47 -1.12 -8.59
C ARG A 203 22.31 -2.34 -8.27
N TRP A 204 22.87 -2.37 -7.06
CA TRP A 204 23.65 -3.52 -6.59
C TRP A 204 22.83 -4.82 -6.64
N LEU A 205 21.51 -4.75 -6.39
CA LEU A 205 20.62 -5.90 -6.48
C LEU A 205 20.52 -6.39 -7.93
N LEU A 206 20.44 -5.48 -8.89
CA LEU A 206 20.37 -5.83 -10.31
C LEU A 206 21.67 -6.48 -10.80
N GLU A 207 22.81 -6.20 -10.17
CA GLU A 207 24.11 -6.79 -10.50
C GLU A 207 24.40 -8.08 -9.71
N ASP A 208 23.56 -8.39 -8.71
CA ASP A 208 23.74 -9.56 -7.86
C ASP A 208 23.60 -10.86 -8.65
N ALA A 209 24.49 -11.82 -8.38
CA ALA A 209 24.50 -13.10 -9.07
C ALA A 209 23.21 -13.90 -8.87
N SER A 210 22.59 -13.82 -7.69
CA SER A 210 21.33 -14.51 -7.38
C SER A 210 20.17 -13.87 -8.13
N PHE A 211 20.17 -12.53 -8.27
CA PHE A 211 19.16 -11.82 -9.06
C PHE A 211 19.27 -12.14 -10.55
N GLN A 212 20.48 -12.15 -11.09
CA GLN A 212 20.72 -12.54 -12.50
C GLN A 212 20.36 -14.01 -12.75
N LEU A 213 20.67 -14.90 -11.79
CA LEU A 213 20.28 -16.31 -11.87
C LEU A 213 18.75 -16.47 -11.82
N TRP A 214 18.06 -15.68 -11.00
CA TRP A 214 16.61 -15.66 -10.94
C TRP A 214 15.97 -15.25 -12.26
N LEU A 215 16.51 -14.24 -12.95
CA LEU A 215 16.03 -13.81 -14.27
C LEU A 215 16.22 -14.88 -15.36
N ALA A 216 17.27 -15.71 -15.26
CA ALA A 216 17.67 -16.62 -16.33
C ALA A 216 17.19 -18.07 -16.13
N LYS A 217 17.03 -18.52 -14.88
CA LYS A 217 16.71 -19.91 -14.55
C LYS A 217 15.20 -20.17 -14.73
N PRO A 218 14.79 -21.27 -15.38
CA PRO A 218 13.39 -21.63 -15.48
C PRO A 218 12.82 -22.03 -14.12
N ASN A 219 11.56 -21.71 -13.86
CA ASN A 219 10.87 -21.97 -12.58
C ASN A 219 11.71 -21.52 -11.36
N SER A 220 12.05 -20.22 -11.30
CA SER A 220 12.99 -19.68 -10.31
C SER A 220 12.30 -19.01 -9.12
N LEU A 221 13.00 -19.01 -7.98
CA LEU A 221 12.63 -18.27 -6.77
C LEU A 221 13.77 -17.33 -6.41
N LEU A 222 13.43 -16.12 -5.96
CA LEU A 222 14.34 -15.22 -5.25
C LEU A 222 13.65 -14.69 -3.99
N TRP A 223 14.28 -14.89 -2.84
CA TRP A 223 13.81 -14.43 -1.55
C TRP A 223 14.71 -13.32 -1.00
N LEU A 224 14.20 -12.09 -0.98
CA LEU A 224 14.88 -10.94 -0.36
C LEU A 224 14.43 -10.85 1.10
N ASN A 225 15.33 -11.16 2.04
CA ASN A 225 15.01 -11.16 3.46
C ASN A 225 15.75 -10.06 4.22
N GLY A 226 15.03 -9.36 5.11
CA GLY A 226 15.61 -8.28 5.90
C GLY A 226 14.67 -7.72 6.96
N PHE A 227 15.23 -7.00 7.91
CA PHE A 227 14.50 -6.40 9.04
C PHE A 227 13.60 -5.23 8.61
N ALA A 228 12.78 -4.73 9.53
CA ALA A 228 11.89 -3.61 9.28
C ALA A 228 12.67 -2.36 8.85
N GLY A 229 12.26 -1.70 7.77
CA GLY A 229 12.86 -0.42 7.35
C GLY A 229 14.19 -0.54 6.60
N CYS A 230 14.60 -1.72 6.15
CA CYS A 230 15.80 -1.91 5.31
C CYS A 230 15.57 -1.68 3.80
N GLY A 231 14.36 -1.26 3.38
CA GLY A 231 14.09 -0.91 1.99
C GLY A 231 13.54 -2.02 1.09
N LYS A 232 13.02 -3.14 1.65
CA LYS A 232 12.43 -4.26 0.89
C LYS A 232 11.49 -3.83 -0.25
N SER A 233 10.47 -3.02 0.06
CA SER A 233 9.49 -2.56 -0.93
C SER A 233 10.10 -1.68 -2.02
N VAL A 234 11.14 -0.88 -1.68
CA VAL A 234 11.88 -0.04 -2.64
C VAL A 234 12.73 -0.91 -3.58
N LEU A 235 13.32 -1.99 -3.06
CA LEU A 235 14.03 -2.98 -3.88
C LEU A 235 13.07 -3.76 -4.78
N SER A 236 11.89 -4.13 -4.25
CA SER A 236 10.81 -4.77 -5.03
C SER A 236 10.36 -3.88 -6.19
N SER A 237 10.13 -2.57 -5.96
CA SER A 237 9.78 -1.64 -7.04
C SER A 237 10.90 -1.48 -8.07
N THR A 238 12.17 -1.53 -7.64
CA THR A 238 13.33 -1.52 -8.54
C THR A 238 13.38 -2.76 -9.43
N ALA A 239 13.11 -3.94 -8.87
CA ALA A 239 13.00 -5.17 -9.64
C ALA A 239 11.85 -5.09 -10.67
N ILE A 240 10.67 -4.62 -10.28
CA ILE A 240 9.51 -4.44 -11.18
C ILE A 240 9.86 -3.54 -12.37
N GLN A 241 10.44 -2.36 -12.10
CA GLN A 241 10.84 -1.42 -13.15
C GLN A 241 11.88 -2.02 -14.09
N HIS A 242 12.84 -2.77 -13.55
CA HIS A 242 13.85 -3.46 -14.34
C HIS A 242 13.24 -4.49 -15.28
N ILE A 243 12.36 -5.37 -14.77
CA ILE A 243 11.67 -6.38 -15.58
C ILE A 243 10.84 -5.72 -16.69
N TYR A 244 10.15 -4.63 -16.37
CA TYR A 244 9.38 -3.86 -17.36
C TYR A 244 10.27 -3.29 -18.48
N ARG A 245 11.43 -2.70 -18.14
CA ARG A 245 12.40 -2.22 -19.15
C ARG A 245 12.90 -3.36 -20.04
N HIS A 246 13.17 -4.52 -19.44
CA HIS A 246 13.53 -5.72 -20.19
C HIS A 246 12.39 -6.21 -21.09
N GLN A 247 11.12 -6.05 -20.68
CA GLN A 247 9.92 -6.38 -21.45
C GLN A 247 9.71 -5.47 -22.68
N ILE A 248 10.11 -4.20 -22.68
CA ILE A 248 9.99 -3.31 -23.86
C ILE A 248 10.70 -3.89 -25.08
N SER A 249 11.76 -4.67 -24.87
CA SER A 249 12.46 -5.37 -25.95
C SER A 249 11.70 -6.60 -26.50
N LYS A 250 10.69 -7.13 -25.79
CA LYS A 250 9.86 -8.30 -26.15
C LYS A 250 8.40 -8.17 -25.66
N PRO A 251 7.60 -7.22 -26.19
CA PRO A 251 6.35 -6.78 -25.58
C PRO A 251 5.17 -7.78 -25.57
N GLN A 252 5.30 -8.98 -26.15
CA GLN A 252 4.22 -10.00 -26.18
C GLN A 252 4.57 -11.32 -25.48
N ARG A 253 5.73 -11.41 -24.82
CA ARG A 253 6.26 -12.68 -24.29
C ARG A 253 6.40 -12.73 -22.76
N VAL A 254 6.36 -11.59 -22.09
CA VAL A 254 6.59 -11.52 -20.63
C VAL A 254 5.34 -11.00 -19.93
N GLY A 255 4.88 -11.69 -18.88
CA GLY A 255 3.83 -11.24 -17.96
C GLY A 255 4.43 -10.73 -16.65
N ILE A 256 3.93 -9.63 -16.11
CA ILE A 256 4.41 -9.06 -14.84
C ILE A 256 3.23 -8.86 -13.90
N ALA A 257 3.21 -9.52 -12.75
CA ALA A 257 2.20 -9.25 -11.74
C ALA A 257 2.85 -9.08 -10.38
N PHE A 258 2.26 -8.24 -9.54
CA PHE A 258 2.79 -8.01 -8.21
C PHE A 258 1.70 -7.78 -7.19
N PHE A 259 1.99 -8.14 -5.95
CA PHE A 259 1.12 -7.94 -4.82
C PHE A 259 1.92 -7.44 -3.63
N PHE A 260 1.40 -6.44 -2.95
CA PHE A 260 2.00 -5.88 -1.74
C PHE A 260 1.13 -6.29 -0.57
N PHE A 261 1.65 -7.19 0.27
CA PHE A 261 1.03 -7.48 1.54
C PHE A 261 1.11 -6.25 2.43
N THR A 262 0.04 -5.99 3.18
CA THR A 262 0.03 -4.84 4.10
C THR A 262 -0.62 -5.19 5.43
N PHE A 263 0.04 -4.90 6.54
CA PHE A 263 -0.52 -5.10 7.88
C PHE A 263 -1.71 -4.16 8.19
N ASN A 264 -1.83 -3.05 7.45
CA ASN A 264 -2.87 -2.02 7.62
C ASN A 264 -4.13 -2.21 6.76
N ASP A 265 -4.19 -3.25 5.94
CA ASP A 265 -5.36 -3.56 5.11
C ASP A 265 -5.59 -5.07 5.11
N GLU A 266 -6.62 -5.53 5.80
CA GLU A 266 -6.95 -6.97 5.85
C GLU A 266 -7.24 -7.54 4.47
N ARG A 267 -7.69 -6.71 3.51
CA ARG A 267 -7.90 -7.08 2.11
C ARG A 267 -6.60 -7.36 1.38
N LYS A 268 -5.44 -7.13 1.99
CA LYS A 268 -4.11 -7.39 1.43
C LYS A 268 -3.30 -8.37 2.26
N GLN A 269 -3.97 -9.26 3.00
CA GLN A 269 -3.33 -10.21 3.90
C GLN A 269 -3.60 -11.68 3.54
N ASP A 270 -4.66 -11.95 2.77
CA ASP A 270 -5.12 -13.30 2.46
C ASP A 270 -4.81 -13.76 1.02
N ILE A 271 -4.94 -15.07 0.79
CA ILE A 271 -4.63 -15.75 -0.48
C ILE A 271 -5.59 -15.34 -1.58
N SER A 272 -6.90 -15.31 -1.28
CA SER A 272 -7.94 -14.99 -2.24
C SER A 272 -7.70 -13.61 -2.86
N SER A 273 -7.39 -12.64 -2.01
CA SER A 273 -7.06 -11.27 -2.37
C SER A 273 -5.81 -11.17 -3.24
N MET A 274 -4.74 -11.88 -2.88
CA MET A 274 -3.54 -11.98 -3.71
C MET A 274 -3.88 -12.56 -5.10
N LEU A 275 -4.53 -13.72 -5.15
CA LEU A 275 -4.83 -14.41 -6.41
C LEU A 275 -5.77 -13.59 -7.31
N ARG A 276 -6.81 -12.95 -6.75
CA ARG A 276 -7.71 -12.05 -7.48
C ARG A 276 -6.95 -10.90 -8.13
N SER A 277 -5.99 -10.31 -7.40
CA SER A 277 -5.14 -9.24 -7.94
C SER A 277 -4.23 -9.75 -9.06
N LEU A 278 -3.51 -10.86 -8.86
CA LEU A 278 -2.60 -11.41 -9.88
C LEU A 278 -3.32 -11.83 -11.16
N VAL A 279 -4.47 -12.51 -11.03
CA VAL A 279 -5.31 -12.93 -12.16
C VAL A 279 -5.78 -11.72 -12.97
N LEU A 280 -6.23 -10.65 -12.30
CA LEU A 280 -6.68 -9.43 -12.98
C LEU A 280 -5.55 -8.75 -13.76
N GLN A 281 -4.37 -8.63 -13.14
CA GLN A 281 -3.20 -7.99 -13.76
C GLN A 281 -2.73 -8.72 -15.01
N LEU A 282 -2.58 -10.06 -14.94
CA LEU A 282 -2.11 -10.85 -16.08
C LEU A 282 -3.17 -10.93 -17.20
N SER A 283 -4.46 -11.00 -16.85
CA SER A 283 -5.55 -10.95 -17.83
C SER A 283 -5.56 -9.61 -18.59
N GLY A 284 -5.38 -8.50 -17.87
CA GLY A 284 -5.29 -7.16 -18.45
C GLY A 284 -4.16 -7.01 -19.46
N GLN A 285 -3.01 -7.65 -19.21
CA GLN A 285 -1.83 -7.60 -20.08
C GLN A 285 -2.01 -8.35 -21.39
N ARG A 286 -2.68 -9.51 -21.36
CA ARG A 286 -3.00 -10.26 -22.60
C ARG A 286 -4.04 -9.55 -23.45
N LYS A 287 -4.89 -8.71 -22.83
CA LYS A 287 -6.13 -8.17 -23.42
C LYS A 287 -7.05 -9.28 -23.94
N ASP A 288 -6.86 -10.50 -23.45
CA ASP A 288 -7.71 -11.67 -23.67
C ASP A 288 -8.38 -12.00 -22.33
N TYR A 289 -9.70 -11.85 -22.32
CA TYR A 289 -10.52 -12.03 -21.13
C TYR A 289 -11.29 -13.35 -21.16
N ALA A 290 -10.97 -14.29 -22.04
CA ALA A 290 -11.69 -15.56 -22.13
C ALA A 290 -11.66 -16.35 -20.81
N LEU A 291 -10.47 -16.47 -20.20
CA LEU A 291 -10.30 -17.14 -18.90
C LEU A 291 -11.02 -16.41 -17.77
N LEU A 292 -10.85 -15.09 -17.70
CA LEU A 292 -11.49 -14.26 -16.68
C LEU A 292 -13.03 -14.25 -16.83
N SER A 293 -13.53 -14.24 -18.06
CA SER A 293 -14.97 -14.31 -18.37
C SER A 293 -15.55 -15.68 -18.07
N SER A 294 -14.80 -16.77 -18.33
CA SER A 294 -15.19 -18.13 -17.96
C SER A 294 -15.27 -18.28 -16.44
N LEU A 295 -14.29 -17.75 -15.72
CA LEU A 295 -14.29 -17.71 -14.25
C LEU A 295 -15.47 -16.88 -13.73
N HIS A 296 -15.69 -15.68 -14.28
CA HIS A 296 -16.83 -14.83 -13.95
C HIS A 296 -18.15 -15.56 -14.19
N ASN A 297 -18.32 -16.22 -15.33
CA ASN A 297 -19.54 -16.96 -15.65
C ASN A 297 -19.82 -18.11 -14.68
N SER A 298 -18.77 -18.75 -14.17
CA SER A 298 -18.88 -19.86 -13.23
C SER A 298 -19.24 -19.42 -11.81
N TYR A 299 -18.92 -18.17 -11.43
CA TYR A 299 -19.07 -17.68 -10.05
C TYR A 299 -19.73 -16.29 -9.99
N ARG A 300 -20.73 -16.01 -10.84
CA ARG A 300 -21.33 -14.66 -11.00
C ARG A 300 -21.83 -14.01 -9.70
N ASN A 301 -22.38 -14.80 -8.79
CA ASN A 301 -23.00 -14.34 -7.55
C ASN A 301 -22.16 -14.62 -6.29
N SER A 302 -20.92 -15.09 -6.45
CA SER A 302 -20.05 -15.48 -5.34
C SER A 302 -18.61 -15.09 -5.61
N THR A 303 -17.81 -14.94 -4.56
CA THR A 303 -16.36 -14.81 -4.73
C THR A 303 -15.80 -16.15 -5.24
N PRO A 304 -14.95 -16.17 -6.27
CA PRO A 304 -14.30 -17.39 -6.73
C PRO A 304 -13.51 -18.06 -5.61
N PRO A 305 -13.60 -19.39 -5.44
CA PRO A 305 -12.78 -20.10 -4.47
C PRO A 305 -11.31 -20.08 -4.89
N ASP A 306 -10.40 -20.10 -3.91
CA ASP A 306 -8.96 -19.99 -4.13
C ASP A 306 -8.41 -21.04 -5.10
N LYS A 307 -8.93 -22.27 -5.05
CA LYS A 307 -8.56 -23.34 -5.99
C LYS A 307 -8.88 -22.98 -7.45
N ALA A 308 -10.01 -22.32 -7.71
CA ALA A 308 -10.39 -21.91 -9.06
C ALA A 308 -9.55 -20.71 -9.54
N LEU A 309 -9.27 -19.76 -8.64
CA LEU A 309 -8.36 -18.64 -8.93
C LEU A 309 -6.95 -19.12 -9.24
N LEU A 310 -6.45 -20.08 -8.46
CA LEU A 310 -5.13 -20.67 -8.63
C LEU A 310 -5.01 -21.44 -9.95
N ALA A 311 -6.04 -22.20 -10.33
CA ALA A 311 -6.11 -22.88 -11.62
C ALA A 311 -6.14 -21.87 -12.79
N CYS A 312 -6.92 -20.79 -12.65
CA CYS A 312 -6.97 -19.71 -13.63
C CYS A 312 -5.60 -19.02 -13.77
N LEU A 313 -4.95 -18.69 -12.66
CA LEU A 313 -3.62 -18.09 -12.62
C LEU A 313 -2.60 -18.96 -13.35
N ARG A 314 -2.58 -20.27 -13.07
CA ARG A 314 -1.68 -21.22 -13.76
C ARG A 314 -1.92 -21.24 -15.26
N GLN A 315 -3.17 -21.20 -15.72
CA GLN A 315 -3.48 -21.12 -17.15
C GLN A 315 -3.04 -19.80 -17.78
N LEU A 316 -3.17 -18.68 -17.07
CA LEU A 316 -2.68 -17.37 -17.53
C LEU A 316 -1.16 -17.35 -17.67
N ILE A 317 -0.43 -17.89 -16.69
CA ILE A 317 1.04 -17.99 -16.71
C ILE A 317 1.52 -18.70 -17.98
N ARG A 318 0.85 -19.79 -18.39
CA ARG A 318 1.18 -20.55 -19.60
C ARG A 318 0.95 -19.79 -20.91
N GLN A 319 0.29 -18.64 -20.87
CA GLN A 319 0.10 -17.81 -22.06
C GLN A 319 1.29 -16.88 -22.33
N PHE A 320 2.24 -16.78 -21.40
CA PHE A 320 3.47 -16.02 -21.54
C PHE A 320 4.67 -16.97 -21.67
N ASP A 321 5.75 -16.51 -22.31
CA ASP A 321 7.03 -17.23 -22.31
C ASP A 321 7.63 -17.21 -20.90
N ASP A 322 7.62 -16.03 -20.28
CA ASP A 322 8.06 -15.80 -18.90
C ASP A 322 7.00 -14.98 -18.14
N THR A 323 6.73 -15.31 -16.89
CA THR A 323 5.82 -14.61 -15.98
C THR A 323 6.52 -14.36 -14.67
N TYR A 324 6.72 -13.08 -14.35
CA TYR A 324 7.34 -12.63 -13.12
C TYR A 324 6.25 -12.22 -12.13
N ILE A 325 6.18 -12.93 -11.00
CA ILE A 325 5.28 -12.62 -9.89
C ILE A 325 6.10 -12.13 -8.70
N LEU A 326 5.87 -10.90 -8.28
CA LEU A 326 6.55 -10.29 -7.14
C LEU A 326 5.59 -10.12 -5.96
N LEU A 327 5.94 -10.70 -4.82
CA LEU A 327 5.16 -10.69 -3.59
C LEU A 327 5.95 -9.93 -2.52
N ASP A 328 5.56 -8.69 -2.26
CA ASP A 328 6.26 -7.83 -1.32
C ASP A 328 5.67 -7.96 0.09
N ALA A 329 6.55 -8.01 1.09
CA ALA A 329 6.25 -8.02 2.52
C ALA A 329 5.40 -9.20 2.98
N LEU A 330 5.71 -10.43 2.53
CA LEU A 330 4.95 -11.65 2.87
C LEU A 330 4.77 -11.87 4.39
N ASP A 331 5.71 -11.38 5.21
CA ASP A 331 5.61 -11.39 6.67
C ASP A 331 4.43 -10.55 7.22
N GLU A 332 3.86 -9.65 6.43
CA GLU A 332 2.68 -8.86 6.84
C GLU A 332 1.36 -9.63 6.68
N SER A 333 1.36 -10.81 6.02
CA SER A 333 0.26 -11.78 6.13
C SER A 333 0.27 -12.39 7.54
N PRO A 334 -0.82 -12.35 8.33
CA PRO A 334 -0.81 -12.86 9.70
C PRO A 334 -0.57 -14.37 9.78
N ARG A 335 0.34 -14.78 10.67
CA ARG A 335 0.76 -16.18 10.87
C ARG A 335 -0.41 -17.11 11.20
N ASP A 336 -1.24 -16.70 12.16
CA ASP A 336 -2.27 -17.56 12.75
C ASP A 336 -3.52 -17.72 11.89
N THR A 337 -3.73 -16.84 10.89
CA THR A 337 -4.96 -16.84 10.09
C THR A 337 -4.75 -17.11 8.60
N HIS A 338 -3.67 -16.60 8.00
CA HIS A 338 -3.51 -16.59 6.54
C HIS A 338 -2.18 -17.14 6.05
N ARG A 339 -1.06 -16.85 6.74
CA ARG A 339 0.28 -17.10 6.21
C ARG A 339 0.58 -18.58 5.97
N SER A 340 0.13 -19.47 6.85
CA SER A 340 0.40 -20.91 6.71
C SER A 340 -0.15 -21.46 5.39
N ALA A 341 -1.42 -21.16 5.07
CA ALA A 341 -2.04 -21.57 3.81
C ALA A 341 -1.46 -20.80 2.60
N MET A 342 -0.99 -19.56 2.80
CA MET A 342 -0.27 -18.80 1.77
C MET A 342 1.04 -19.49 1.38
N LEU A 343 1.85 -19.89 2.36
CA LEU A 343 3.11 -20.61 2.14
C LEU A 343 2.89 -21.96 1.46
N GLU A 344 1.84 -22.69 1.83
CA GLU A 344 1.42 -23.91 1.13
C GLU A 344 1.09 -23.63 -0.35
N THR A 345 0.36 -22.53 -0.62
CA THR A 345 0.03 -22.10 -1.97
C THR A 345 1.27 -21.75 -2.79
N LEU A 346 2.24 -21.03 -2.21
CA LEU A 346 3.51 -20.70 -2.88
C LEU A 346 4.35 -21.95 -3.16
N THR A 347 4.36 -22.91 -2.22
CA THR A 347 5.03 -24.20 -2.41
C THR A 347 4.39 -24.96 -3.58
N ASN A 348 3.06 -25.02 -3.63
CA ASN A 348 2.32 -25.60 -4.74
C ASN A 348 2.65 -24.93 -6.08
N MET A 349 2.71 -23.58 -6.11
CA MET A 349 3.11 -22.83 -7.31
C MET A 349 4.50 -23.23 -7.81
N ARG A 350 5.47 -23.40 -6.91
CA ARG A 350 6.83 -23.84 -7.26
C ARG A 350 6.87 -25.26 -7.81
N GLU A 351 5.98 -26.14 -7.34
CA GLU A 351 5.89 -27.53 -7.79
C GLU A 351 5.24 -27.67 -9.18
N TRP A 352 4.59 -26.62 -9.72
CA TRP A 352 3.94 -26.70 -11.03
C TRP A 352 4.87 -27.05 -12.19
N SER A 353 6.19 -26.88 -12.01
CA SER A 353 7.19 -27.13 -13.05
C SER A 353 6.93 -26.32 -14.33
N GLU A 354 6.33 -25.12 -14.20
CA GLU A 354 6.15 -24.21 -15.32
C GLU A 354 7.47 -23.47 -15.55
N PRO A 355 8.17 -23.68 -16.68
CA PRO A 355 9.50 -23.13 -16.90
C PRO A 355 9.51 -21.60 -16.92
N GLY A 356 8.42 -20.98 -17.38
CA GLY A 356 8.27 -19.53 -17.42
C GLY A 356 7.86 -18.88 -16.10
N LEU A 357 7.71 -19.60 -14.98
CA LEU A 357 7.32 -18.97 -13.72
C LEU A 357 8.55 -18.45 -12.95
N HIS A 358 8.56 -17.17 -12.58
CA HIS A 358 9.62 -16.58 -11.76
C HIS A 358 8.99 -15.87 -10.56
N LEU A 359 9.31 -16.34 -9.35
CA LEU A 359 8.78 -15.78 -8.10
C LEU A 359 9.84 -14.93 -7.42
N LEU A 360 9.52 -13.69 -7.07
CA LEU A 360 10.31 -12.89 -6.15
C LEU A 360 9.47 -12.63 -4.90
N VAL A 361 9.98 -12.99 -3.74
CA VAL A 361 9.32 -12.75 -2.46
C VAL A 361 10.20 -11.84 -1.62
N THR A 362 9.63 -10.80 -1.02
CA THR A 362 10.30 -10.05 0.03
C THR A 362 9.64 -10.34 1.37
N SER A 363 10.44 -10.51 2.42
CA SER A 363 9.91 -10.62 3.78
C SER A 363 10.95 -10.34 4.85
N ARG A 364 10.54 -10.38 6.11
CA ARG A 364 11.47 -10.64 7.22
C ARG A 364 11.99 -12.08 7.18
N TYR A 365 13.10 -12.28 7.87
CA TYR A 365 13.57 -13.61 8.21
C TYR A 365 12.70 -14.17 9.35
N GLU A 366 11.63 -14.85 8.98
CA GLU A 366 10.75 -15.59 9.89
C GLU A 366 10.96 -17.10 9.67
N VAL A 367 10.92 -17.88 10.74
CA VAL A 367 11.26 -19.32 10.69
C VAL A 367 10.29 -20.08 9.78
N ASP A 368 8.99 -19.80 9.88
CA ASP A 368 7.94 -20.41 9.06
C ASP A 368 8.15 -20.12 7.56
N ILE A 369 8.46 -18.87 7.21
CA ILE A 369 8.74 -18.48 5.82
C ILE A 369 10.00 -19.19 5.31
N SER A 370 11.08 -19.23 6.10
CA SER A 370 12.32 -19.88 5.70
C SER A 370 12.14 -21.39 5.48
N GLU A 371 11.41 -22.06 6.36
CA GLU A 371 11.20 -23.52 6.32
C GLU A 371 10.31 -23.94 5.14
N GLU A 372 9.27 -23.16 4.82
CA GLU A 372 8.34 -23.47 3.74
C GLU A 372 8.86 -23.04 2.37
N LEU A 373 9.46 -21.84 2.26
CA LEU A 373 10.03 -21.40 0.98
C LEU A 373 11.25 -22.24 0.57
N ARG A 374 11.94 -22.92 1.48
CA ARG A 374 13.10 -23.81 1.18
C ARG A 374 14.06 -23.20 0.15
N ALA A 375 14.33 -21.90 0.27
CA ALA A 375 15.16 -21.18 -0.69
C ALA A 375 16.60 -21.70 -0.57
N GLN A 376 17.22 -22.01 -1.72
CA GLN A 376 18.64 -22.35 -1.75
C GLN A 376 19.50 -21.10 -1.49
N PRO A 377 20.79 -21.23 -1.10
CA PRO A 377 21.64 -20.07 -0.84
C PRO A 377 21.75 -19.06 -1.99
N ASN A 378 21.65 -19.52 -3.24
CA ASN A 378 21.63 -18.70 -4.46
C ASN A 378 20.23 -18.23 -4.89
N GLU A 379 19.20 -18.56 -4.11
CA GLU A 379 17.81 -18.12 -4.26
C GLU A 379 17.42 -17.18 -3.10
N SER A 380 18.37 -16.78 -2.25
CA SER A 380 18.12 -15.90 -1.11
C SER A 380 19.16 -14.79 -1.01
N ILE A 381 18.72 -13.56 -0.75
CA ILE A 381 19.61 -12.42 -0.50
C ILE A 381 19.26 -11.84 0.87
N ASP A 382 20.21 -11.85 1.80
CA ASP A 382 20.12 -11.12 3.07
C ASP A 382 20.42 -9.64 2.82
N LEU A 383 19.49 -8.76 3.21
CA LEU A 383 19.62 -7.31 3.06
C LEU A 383 20.55 -6.68 4.12
N ARG A 384 21.10 -7.45 5.05
CA ARG A 384 22.25 -7.05 5.88
C ARG A 384 23.54 -7.17 5.09
N ASN A 385 23.72 -6.28 4.11
CA ASN A 385 24.90 -6.29 3.25
C ASN A 385 25.38 -4.87 2.92
N GLY A 386 26.63 -4.76 2.46
CA GLY A 386 27.24 -3.48 2.12
C GLY A 386 26.60 -2.75 0.92
N GLY A 387 25.80 -3.45 0.10
CA GLY A 387 25.00 -2.83 -0.96
C GLY A 387 23.89 -1.94 -0.38
N VAL A 388 23.23 -2.40 0.68
CA VAL A 388 22.24 -1.61 1.43
C VAL A 388 22.90 -0.42 2.14
N ASP A 389 24.09 -0.62 2.74
CA ASP A 389 24.83 0.49 3.37
C ASP A 389 25.21 1.57 2.34
N LYS A 390 25.59 1.17 1.12
CA LYS A 390 25.85 2.10 0.01
C LYS A 390 24.59 2.86 -0.41
N ASP A 391 23.44 2.19 -0.47
CA ASP A 391 22.17 2.85 -0.75
C ASP A 391 21.77 3.84 0.36
N ILE A 392 22.06 3.52 1.64
CA ILE A 392 21.85 4.42 2.78
C ILE A 392 22.75 5.65 2.69
N ALA A 393 24.03 5.49 2.36
CA ALA A 393 24.94 6.63 2.19
C ALA A 393 24.45 7.57 1.09
N ASN A 394 24.08 7.02 -0.08
CA ASN A 394 23.52 7.78 -1.19
C ASN A 394 22.22 8.50 -0.78
N PHE A 395 21.33 7.79 -0.07
CA PHE A 395 20.10 8.34 0.48
C PHE A 395 20.37 9.53 1.40
N ILE A 396 21.37 9.44 2.28
CA ILE A 396 21.75 10.51 3.20
C ILE A 396 22.30 11.71 2.44
N SER A 397 23.28 11.47 1.56
CA SER A 397 23.93 12.53 0.80
C SER A 397 22.94 13.36 -0.01
N GLN A 398 22.01 12.67 -0.69
CA GLN A 398 20.96 13.33 -1.45
C GLN A 398 19.98 14.10 -0.56
N HIS A 399 19.55 13.51 0.54
CA HIS A 399 18.62 14.15 1.48
C HIS A 399 19.19 15.43 2.09
N LEU A 400 20.45 15.40 2.50
CA LEU A 400 21.17 16.56 3.04
C LEU A 400 21.13 17.74 2.06
N ARG A 401 21.43 17.49 0.78
CA ARG A 401 21.48 18.51 -0.29
C ARG A 401 20.09 19.03 -0.69
N GLN A 402 19.08 18.16 -0.72
CA GLN A 402 17.76 18.49 -1.25
C GLN A 402 16.84 19.17 -0.21
N LYS A 403 16.88 18.76 1.06
CA LYS A 403 15.99 19.31 2.10
C LYS A 403 16.46 20.68 2.56
N ARG A 404 15.60 21.70 2.36
CA ARG A 404 15.88 23.10 2.75
C ARG A 404 16.36 23.25 4.20
N GLY A 405 15.73 22.53 5.15
CA GLY A 405 16.10 22.58 6.57
C GLY A 405 17.49 22.02 6.91
N LEU A 406 18.10 21.23 6.02
CA LEU A 406 19.41 20.62 6.21
C LEU A 406 20.54 21.38 5.49
N ARG A 407 20.23 22.34 4.61
CA ARG A 407 21.22 23.14 3.88
C ARG A 407 22.17 23.92 4.78
N LYS A 408 21.72 24.30 5.98
CA LYS A 408 22.56 24.96 7.00
C LYS A 408 23.77 24.12 7.44
N TRP A 409 23.76 22.82 7.16
CA TRP A 409 24.81 21.87 7.53
C TRP A 409 25.75 21.49 6.38
N GLU A 410 25.73 22.22 5.25
CA GLU A 410 26.52 21.92 4.05
C GLU A 410 28.01 21.66 4.33
N ARG A 411 28.61 22.46 5.21
CA ARG A 411 30.02 22.29 5.62
C ARG A 411 30.32 20.99 6.39
N TYR A 412 29.29 20.32 6.90
CA TYR A 412 29.41 19.14 7.75
C TYR A 412 28.76 17.90 7.11
N TYR A 413 28.40 17.94 5.82
CA TYR A 413 27.73 16.82 5.14
C TYR A 413 28.53 15.52 5.22
N ASP A 414 29.83 15.54 4.89
CA ASP A 414 30.66 14.32 4.93
C ASP A 414 30.67 13.68 6.32
N ARG A 415 30.73 14.52 7.36
CA ARG A 415 30.73 14.08 8.75
C ARG A 415 29.38 13.50 9.16
N ILE A 416 28.28 14.18 8.82
CA ILE A 416 26.92 13.70 9.11
C ILE A 416 26.67 12.39 8.36
N GLU A 417 27.06 12.32 7.08
CA GLU A 417 26.94 11.13 6.24
C GLU A 417 27.70 9.95 6.83
N ALA A 418 28.96 10.14 7.24
CA ALA A 418 29.76 9.09 7.86
C ALA A 418 29.10 8.54 9.14
N VAL A 419 28.72 9.43 10.08
CA VAL A 419 28.14 9.02 11.37
C VAL A 419 26.80 8.33 11.18
N LEU A 420 25.92 8.87 10.34
CA LEU A 420 24.60 8.29 10.11
C LEU A 420 24.69 6.96 9.36
N THR A 421 25.57 6.82 8.37
CA THR A 421 25.75 5.57 7.63
C THR A 421 26.26 4.47 8.56
N GLU A 422 27.28 4.76 9.38
CA GLU A 422 27.85 3.80 10.34
C GLU A 422 26.80 3.35 11.38
N ARG A 423 26.02 4.29 11.93
CA ARG A 423 25.05 3.99 12.98
C ARG A 423 23.73 3.42 12.47
N ALA A 424 23.40 3.62 11.19
CA ALA A 424 22.15 3.13 10.60
C ALA A 424 22.01 1.61 10.66
N LYS A 425 23.13 0.86 10.58
CA LYS A 425 23.14 -0.62 10.57
C LYS A 425 22.11 -1.21 9.59
N GLY A 426 22.00 -0.61 8.41
CA GLY A 426 21.06 -1.02 7.36
C GLY A 426 19.59 -0.55 7.54
N VAL A 427 19.26 0.29 8.52
CA VAL A 427 17.89 0.76 8.80
C VAL A 427 17.65 2.17 8.24
N PHE A 428 17.08 2.30 7.03
CA PHE A 428 16.71 3.60 6.45
C PHE A 428 15.78 4.40 7.35
N ARG A 429 14.81 3.71 7.98
CA ARG A 429 13.85 4.36 8.86
C ARG A 429 14.48 5.05 10.06
N TRP A 430 15.58 4.51 10.59
CA TRP A 430 16.33 5.13 11.67
C TRP A 430 16.96 6.45 11.20
N VAL A 431 17.57 6.46 10.01
CA VAL A 431 18.19 7.64 9.39
C VAL A 431 17.14 8.73 9.13
N GLU A 432 15.99 8.36 8.57
CA GLU A 432 14.88 9.28 8.31
C GLU A 432 14.46 10.07 9.55
N CYS A 433 14.33 9.37 10.69
CA CYS A 433 13.97 10.00 11.95
C CYS A 433 15.04 11.01 12.42
N GLN A 434 16.32 10.77 12.15
CA GLN A 434 17.40 11.68 12.55
C GLN A 434 17.40 12.97 11.73
N PHE A 435 16.90 12.97 10.48
CA PHE A 435 16.81 14.21 9.70
C PHE A 435 15.89 15.24 10.33
N THR A 436 14.82 14.83 10.99
CA THR A 436 13.94 15.75 11.72
C THR A 436 14.70 16.42 12.87
N ALA A 437 15.48 15.65 13.64
CA ALA A 437 16.30 16.18 14.71
C ALA A 437 17.39 17.15 14.19
N LEU A 438 18.07 16.79 13.11
CA LEU A 438 19.07 17.65 12.45
C LEU A 438 18.45 18.94 11.88
N ALA A 439 17.25 18.85 11.31
CA ALA A 439 16.54 20.02 10.78
C ALA A 439 16.12 20.98 11.90
N SER A 440 15.70 20.46 13.06
CA SER A 440 15.32 21.28 14.23
C SER A 440 16.49 21.79 15.06
N CYS A 441 17.68 21.18 14.94
CA CYS A 441 18.87 21.61 15.68
C CYS A 441 19.30 23.03 15.29
N PRO A 442 19.49 23.98 16.23
CA PRO A 442 20.04 25.30 15.93
C PRO A 442 21.41 25.19 15.26
N GLN A 443 21.76 26.16 14.40
CA GLN A 443 23.02 26.14 13.66
C GLN A 443 24.19 26.52 14.58
N SER A 444 24.75 25.51 15.25
CA SER A 444 25.96 25.58 16.07
C SER A 444 26.71 24.26 15.91
N GLU A 445 28.03 24.32 15.72
CA GLU A 445 28.87 23.12 15.61
C GLU A 445 28.84 22.31 16.91
N ASP A 446 28.92 22.96 18.07
CA ASP A 446 28.81 22.29 19.38
C ASP A 446 27.46 21.58 19.57
N LEU A 447 26.35 22.20 19.15
CA LEU A 447 25.04 21.54 19.22
C LEU A 447 24.91 20.38 18.23
N LEU A 448 25.52 20.50 17.04
CA LEU A 448 25.60 19.40 16.09
C LEU A 448 26.42 18.24 16.68
N ASP A 449 27.54 18.52 17.34
CA ASP A 449 28.40 17.53 17.98
C ASP A 449 27.64 16.77 19.07
N GLN A 450 26.96 17.51 19.94
CA GLN A 450 26.12 16.94 21.00
C GLN A 450 24.98 16.10 20.41
N LEU A 451 24.34 16.57 19.33
CA LEU A 451 23.29 15.81 18.67
C LEU A 451 23.83 14.51 18.05
N LEU A 452 24.91 14.57 17.27
CA LEU A 452 25.53 13.41 16.63
C LEU A 452 26.06 12.40 17.66
N TYR A 453 26.60 12.88 18.78
CA TYR A 453 27.05 12.02 19.88
C TYR A 453 25.88 11.31 20.56
N SER A 454 24.79 12.04 20.82
CA SER A 454 23.62 11.54 21.56
C SER A 454 22.59 10.80 20.71
N LEU A 455 22.85 10.56 19.41
CA LEU A 455 21.94 9.83 18.53
C LEU A 455 21.52 8.47 19.15
N PRO A 456 20.25 8.07 18.98
CA PRO A 456 19.75 6.80 19.51
C PRO A 456 20.46 5.60 18.85
N ASP A 457 20.82 4.58 19.62
CA ASP A 457 21.54 3.40 19.12
C ASP A 457 20.65 2.43 18.31
N THR A 458 19.34 2.51 18.51
CA THR A 458 18.35 1.63 17.89
C THR A 458 17.13 2.42 17.40
N LEU A 459 16.36 1.77 16.53
CA LEU A 459 15.08 2.31 16.07
C LEU A 459 14.06 2.41 17.22
N ASP A 460 14.05 1.45 18.13
CA ASP A 460 13.16 1.42 19.29
C ASP A 460 13.42 2.61 20.24
N GLU A 461 14.69 2.90 20.52
CA GLU A 461 15.10 4.07 21.31
C GLU A 461 14.72 5.38 20.61
N THR A 462 14.74 5.40 19.27
CA THR A 462 14.27 6.55 18.48
C THR A 462 12.77 6.77 18.71
N TYR A 463 11.95 5.73 18.63
CA TYR A 463 10.51 5.84 18.88
C TYR A 463 10.19 6.21 20.32
N ARG A 464 10.92 5.66 21.29
CA ARG A 464 10.80 6.06 22.70
C ARG A 464 10.96 7.56 22.87
N ARG A 465 12.05 8.13 22.35
CA ARG A 465 12.32 9.58 22.43
C ARG A 465 11.25 10.41 21.72
N MET A 466 10.78 9.96 20.55
CA MET A 466 9.72 10.64 19.82
C MET A 466 8.40 10.66 20.63
N LEU A 467 7.98 9.54 21.22
CA LEU A 467 6.78 9.48 22.07
C LEU A 467 6.93 10.30 23.35
N ALA A 468 8.10 10.26 23.99
CA ALA A 468 8.38 11.01 25.20
C ALA A 468 8.30 12.53 24.97
N ASN A 469 8.69 12.99 23.78
CA ASN A 469 8.64 14.39 23.37
C ASN A 469 7.23 14.90 22.99
N ILE A 470 6.22 14.03 22.91
CA ILE A 470 4.84 14.47 22.67
C ILE A 470 4.36 15.30 23.87
N PRO A 471 3.86 16.53 23.66
CA PRO A 471 3.38 17.38 24.74
C PRO A 471 2.31 16.71 25.59
N SER A 472 2.34 16.89 26.91
CA SER A 472 1.46 16.20 27.85
C SER A 472 -0.04 16.34 27.54
N HIS A 473 -0.47 17.48 27.02
CA HIS A 473 -1.88 17.74 26.64
C HIS A 473 -2.30 17.03 25.33
N ALA A 474 -1.34 16.64 24.49
CA ALA A 474 -1.58 15.94 23.22
C ALA A 474 -1.47 14.41 23.36
N LYS A 475 -0.93 13.89 24.48
CA LYS A 475 -0.67 12.44 24.66
C LYS A 475 -1.92 11.56 24.49
N ASP A 476 -3.07 11.95 25.05
CA ASP A 476 -4.33 11.20 24.89
C ASP A 476 -4.83 11.19 23.43
N TYR A 477 -4.64 12.30 22.69
CA TYR A 477 -4.95 12.36 21.26
C TYR A 477 -4.04 11.42 20.47
N ALA A 478 -2.73 11.49 20.75
CA ALA A 478 -1.72 10.67 20.11
C ALA A 478 -1.94 9.17 20.34
N GLN A 479 -2.27 8.78 21.58
CA GLN A 479 -2.55 7.38 21.94
C GLN A 479 -3.75 6.84 21.15
N ARG A 480 -4.86 7.59 21.10
CA ARG A 480 -6.06 7.19 20.34
C ARG A 480 -5.80 7.10 18.85
N MET A 481 -5.08 8.07 18.31
CA MET A 481 -4.70 8.12 16.91
C MET A 481 -3.84 6.91 16.54
N LEU A 482 -2.78 6.62 17.30
CA LEU A 482 -1.91 5.46 17.05
C LEU A 482 -2.66 4.14 17.20
N MET A 483 -3.54 4.01 18.20
CA MET A 483 -4.40 2.83 18.35
C MET A 483 -5.30 2.61 17.13
N LEU A 484 -6.02 3.64 16.67
CA LEU A 484 -6.87 3.59 15.49
C LEU A 484 -6.06 3.21 14.25
N LEU A 485 -4.93 3.88 14.01
CA LEU A 485 -4.09 3.63 12.83
C LEU A 485 -3.42 2.26 12.82
N CYS A 486 -3.13 1.68 13.99
CA CYS A 486 -2.50 0.36 14.09
C CYS A 486 -3.51 -0.79 13.97
N TYR A 487 -4.73 -0.63 14.45
CA TYR A 487 -5.71 -1.72 14.59
C TYR A 487 -6.95 -1.60 13.72
N ALA A 488 -7.12 -0.50 12.98
CA ALA A 488 -8.18 -0.40 12.01
C ALA A 488 -8.08 -1.52 10.94
N GLN A 489 -9.23 -2.01 10.51
CA GLN A 489 -9.38 -3.14 9.58
C GLN A 489 -9.04 -2.74 8.13
N ARG A 490 -9.10 -1.44 7.85
CA ARG A 490 -8.63 -0.81 6.62
C ARG A 490 -7.98 0.53 6.95
N PRO A 491 -7.16 1.09 6.04
CA PRO A 491 -6.66 2.46 6.21
C PRO A 491 -7.83 3.44 6.38
N LEU A 492 -7.68 4.34 7.35
CA LEU A 492 -8.69 5.34 7.69
C LEU A 492 -8.40 6.65 6.96
N ARG A 493 -9.46 7.35 6.56
CA ARG A 493 -9.39 8.73 6.07
C ARG A 493 -9.14 9.69 7.23
N THR A 494 -8.59 10.86 6.95
CA THR A 494 -8.26 11.85 7.98
C THR A 494 -9.46 12.26 8.81
N ASN A 495 -10.61 12.48 8.17
CA ASN A 495 -11.86 12.78 8.85
C ASN A 495 -12.40 11.63 9.72
N GLU A 496 -12.25 10.37 9.30
CA GLU A 496 -12.59 9.19 10.10
C GLU A 496 -11.75 9.14 11.38
N VAL A 497 -10.45 9.42 11.28
CA VAL A 497 -9.54 9.49 12.45
C VAL A 497 -9.90 10.66 13.36
N ILE A 498 -10.18 11.85 12.82
CA ILE A 498 -10.62 13.02 13.60
C ILE A 498 -11.88 12.70 14.40
N CYS A 499 -12.87 12.06 13.76
CA CYS A 499 -14.10 11.62 14.40
C CYS A 499 -13.83 10.59 15.51
N GLY A 500 -12.97 9.60 15.26
CA GLY A 500 -12.61 8.58 16.26
C GLY A 500 -11.88 9.15 17.48
N ILE A 501 -10.99 10.12 17.28
CA ILE A 501 -10.27 10.81 18.37
C ILE A 501 -11.24 11.59 19.27
N ALA A 502 -12.31 12.14 18.69
CA ALA A 502 -13.30 12.94 19.40
C ALA A 502 -14.22 12.13 20.34
N VAL A 503 -14.21 10.79 20.25
CA VAL A 503 -14.99 9.91 21.13
C VAL A 503 -14.27 9.64 22.46
N GLU A 504 -14.76 10.18 23.57
CA GLU A 504 -14.21 9.96 24.90
C GLU A 504 -14.59 8.58 25.47
N LEU A 505 -13.60 7.72 25.74
CA LEU A 505 -13.79 6.33 26.20
C LEU A 505 -13.90 6.15 27.72
N GLY A 506 -14.40 7.17 28.43
CA GLY A 506 -14.61 7.12 29.89
C GLY A 506 -15.65 6.07 30.33
N ALA A 507 -16.05 6.08 31.60
CA ALA A 507 -17.05 5.13 32.13
C ALA A 507 -18.35 5.13 31.31
N THR A 508 -18.76 6.31 30.82
CA THR A 508 -19.83 6.48 29.84
C THR A 508 -19.24 7.10 28.56
N PRO A 509 -19.07 6.30 27.49
CA PRO A 509 -18.54 6.83 26.24
C PRO A 509 -19.44 7.91 25.65
N ARG A 510 -18.82 8.97 25.15
CA ARG A 510 -19.56 10.08 24.51
C ARG A 510 -18.74 10.73 23.43
N PHE A 511 -19.43 11.28 22.46
CA PHE A 511 -18.80 12.15 21.48
C PHE A 511 -18.58 13.55 22.07
N ASN A 512 -17.38 14.12 21.90
CA ASN A 512 -17.07 15.48 22.32
C ASN A 512 -16.65 16.32 21.10
N PRO A 513 -17.54 17.17 20.55
CA PRO A 513 -17.22 18.02 19.39
C PRO A 513 -16.01 18.93 19.62
N LYS A 514 -15.74 19.33 20.87
CA LYS A 514 -14.59 20.20 21.20
C LYS A 514 -13.24 19.50 21.05
N ARG A 515 -13.21 18.18 20.90
CA ARG A 515 -12.00 17.39 20.68
C ARG A 515 -11.71 17.16 19.20
N GLN A 516 -12.59 17.58 18.29
CA GLN A 516 -12.32 17.44 16.87
C GLN A 516 -11.12 18.33 16.50
N LEU A 517 -10.10 17.68 15.93
CA LEU A 517 -9.01 18.38 15.27
C LEU A 517 -9.53 18.99 13.97
N VAL A 518 -8.98 20.15 13.59
CA VAL A 518 -9.52 20.97 12.52
C VAL A 518 -9.20 20.41 11.13
N ASP A 519 -8.00 19.86 10.95
CA ASP A 519 -7.48 19.46 9.65
C ASP A 519 -6.36 18.40 9.76
N GLU A 520 -5.77 18.06 8.61
CA GLU A 520 -4.65 17.12 8.51
C GLU A 520 -3.35 17.61 9.16
N ILE A 521 -3.17 18.93 9.26
CA ILE A 521 -1.98 19.53 9.88
C ILE A 521 -2.04 19.27 11.39
N ALA A 522 -3.19 19.50 12.01
CA ALA A 522 -3.42 19.21 13.42
C ALA A 522 -3.19 17.73 13.77
N LEU A 523 -3.55 16.79 12.88
CA LEU A 523 -3.22 15.37 13.06
C LEU A 523 -1.70 15.13 13.08
N GLN A 524 -0.95 15.76 12.17
CA GLN A 524 0.51 15.64 12.13
C GLN A 524 1.20 16.28 13.34
N GLU A 525 0.66 17.38 13.88
CA GLU A 525 1.18 18.04 15.08
C GLU A 525 0.99 17.21 16.36
N VAL A 526 -0.08 16.42 16.43
CA VAL A 526 -0.35 15.52 17.57
C VAL A 526 0.67 14.38 17.64
N CYS A 527 1.06 13.83 16.49
CA CYS A 527 1.93 12.65 16.37
C CYS A 527 3.06 12.86 15.34
N PRO A 528 3.97 13.82 15.54
CA PRO A 528 4.94 14.20 14.53
C PRO A 528 5.90 13.04 14.21
N GLY A 529 6.02 12.74 12.91
CA GLY A 529 6.90 11.69 12.40
C GLY A 529 6.38 10.26 12.54
N PHE A 530 5.21 10.04 13.15
CA PHE A 530 4.59 8.71 13.25
C PHE A 530 3.60 8.40 12.14
N THR A 531 3.20 9.38 11.34
CA THR A 531 2.15 9.22 10.31
C THR A 531 2.53 9.76 8.94
N GLU A 532 1.95 9.15 7.91
CA GLU A 532 2.02 9.56 6.51
C GLU A 532 0.60 9.81 5.95
N LEU A 533 0.49 10.73 4.99
CA LEU A 533 -0.76 11.09 4.31
C LEU A 533 -0.69 10.70 2.84
N ASP A 534 -1.66 9.90 2.39
CA ASP A 534 -1.83 9.50 1.00
C ASP A 534 -2.97 10.29 0.35
N TRP A 535 -2.61 11.13 -0.62
CA TRP A 535 -3.57 11.93 -1.38
C TRP A 535 -4.00 11.18 -2.65
N TYR A 536 -5.29 10.95 -2.82
CA TYR A 536 -5.85 10.39 -4.06
C TYR A 536 -6.12 11.51 -5.07
N ALA A 537 -5.36 11.54 -6.17
CA ALA A 537 -5.70 12.38 -7.32
C ALA A 537 -6.59 11.58 -8.29
N TYR A 538 -7.90 11.67 -8.12
CA TYR A 538 -8.85 11.38 -9.20
C TYR A 538 -9.18 12.69 -9.90
N GLY A 539 -9.17 12.69 -11.23
CA GLY A 539 -9.35 13.91 -12.04
C GLY A 539 -10.63 14.70 -11.69
N ASP A 540 -10.48 16.02 -11.75
CA ASP A 540 -11.45 17.13 -11.83
C ASP A 540 -12.75 17.16 -10.99
N PHE A 541 -13.11 16.20 -10.13
CA PHE A 541 -14.24 16.36 -9.21
C PHE A 541 -14.02 15.78 -7.80
N ILE A 542 -14.20 16.67 -6.80
CA ILE A 542 -14.23 16.52 -5.33
C ILE A 542 -13.05 15.72 -4.75
N ALA A 543 -12.09 16.45 -4.15
CA ALA A 543 -10.99 15.87 -3.39
C ALA A 543 -11.52 15.06 -2.20
N THR A 544 -11.51 13.74 -2.32
CA THR A 544 -11.71 12.85 -1.17
C THR A 544 -10.64 13.13 -0.12
N PRO A 545 -10.96 13.17 1.19
CA PRO A 545 -9.97 13.35 2.24
C PRO A 545 -8.84 12.32 2.10
N PRO A 546 -7.57 12.71 2.34
CA PRO A 546 -6.46 11.79 2.23
C PRO A 546 -6.60 10.65 3.26
N VAL A 547 -5.99 9.52 2.94
CA VAL A 547 -5.86 8.41 3.88
C VAL A 547 -4.65 8.66 4.76
N ILE A 548 -4.81 8.48 6.08
CA ILE A 548 -3.72 8.59 7.04
C ILE A 548 -3.33 7.19 7.52
N ARG A 549 -2.02 6.96 7.64
CA ARG A 549 -1.45 5.68 8.08
C ARG A 549 -0.29 5.92 9.03
N ILE A 550 0.10 4.90 9.79
CA ILE A 550 1.41 4.95 10.46
C ILE A 550 2.52 4.95 9.40
N ALA A 551 3.56 5.74 9.62
CA ALA A 551 4.63 5.98 8.65
C ALA A 551 5.42 4.71 8.33
N HIS A 552 5.50 3.77 9.27
CA HIS A 552 6.22 2.52 9.09
C HIS A 552 5.71 1.43 10.04
N PHE A 553 5.71 0.17 9.60
CA PHE A 553 5.20 -0.97 10.38
C PHE A 553 5.91 -1.16 11.74
N SER A 554 7.22 -0.89 11.79
CA SER A 554 8.01 -0.99 13.04
C SER A 554 7.52 -0.09 14.17
N ILE A 555 6.72 0.96 13.87
CA ILE A 555 6.06 1.76 14.90
C ILE A 555 5.09 0.87 15.69
N ARG A 556 4.25 0.10 15.00
CA ARG A 556 3.27 -0.80 15.63
C ARG A 556 3.99 -1.87 16.45
N GLU A 557 5.07 -2.44 15.92
CA GLU A 557 5.87 -3.43 16.65
C GLU A 557 6.41 -2.88 17.96
N TYR A 558 6.98 -1.67 17.92
CA TYR A 558 7.48 -1.03 19.13
C TYR A 558 6.36 -0.78 20.15
N LEU A 559 5.18 -0.30 19.69
CA LEU A 559 4.01 -0.07 20.54
C LEU A 559 3.44 -1.37 21.15
N GLU A 560 3.57 -2.50 20.47
CA GLU A 560 3.14 -3.82 20.95
C GLU A 560 4.20 -4.53 21.81
N SER A 561 5.47 -4.11 21.71
CA SER A 561 6.60 -4.76 22.35
C SER A 561 6.57 -4.70 23.88
N ASP A 562 7.28 -5.63 24.52
CA ASP A 562 7.54 -5.55 25.96
C ASP A 562 8.59 -4.51 26.33
N GLN A 563 9.37 -3.99 25.37
CA GLN A 563 10.38 -2.97 25.62
C GLN A 563 9.73 -1.68 26.15
N ILE A 564 8.56 -1.30 25.63
CA ILE A 564 7.85 -0.09 26.06
C ILE A 564 7.46 -0.13 27.55
N LYS A 565 7.28 -1.34 28.14
CA LYS A 565 6.97 -1.51 29.57
C LYS A 565 8.14 -1.09 30.47
N GLN A 566 9.35 -1.09 29.94
CA GLN A 566 10.55 -0.75 30.72
C GLN A 566 10.66 0.77 30.93
N HIS A 567 9.83 1.57 30.25
CA HIS A 567 9.93 3.02 30.17
C HIS A 567 8.61 3.71 30.58
N LYS A 568 8.53 4.14 31.84
CA LYS A 568 7.32 4.76 32.44
C LYS A 568 6.83 6.03 31.74
N ASP A 569 7.71 6.75 31.05
CA ASP A 569 7.42 7.99 30.32
C ASP A 569 6.57 7.77 29.06
N VAL A 570 6.60 6.54 28.51
CA VAL A 570 5.92 6.14 27.27
C VAL A 570 5.02 4.90 27.41
N GLU A 571 5.00 4.27 28.58
CA GLU A 571 4.23 3.04 28.86
C GLU A 571 2.74 3.18 28.48
N SER A 572 2.15 4.37 28.62
CA SER A 572 0.75 4.63 28.27
C SER A 572 0.43 4.44 26.78
N PHE A 573 1.43 4.51 25.90
CA PHE A 573 1.26 4.28 24.46
C PHE A 573 1.24 2.80 24.07
N ARG A 574 1.50 1.89 25.02
CA ARG A 574 1.52 0.45 24.76
C ARG A 574 0.17 0.00 24.20
N LEU A 575 0.22 -0.75 23.11
CA LEU A 575 -0.95 -1.34 22.49
C LEU A 575 -1.02 -2.84 22.81
N VAL A 576 -2.16 -3.25 23.34
CA VAL A 576 -2.51 -4.66 23.52
C VAL A 576 -3.65 -4.96 22.55
N LYS A 577 -3.50 -5.97 21.70
CA LYS A 577 -4.45 -6.30 20.62
C LYS A 577 -5.90 -6.34 21.08
N LYS A 578 -6.20 -7.08 22.16
CA LYS A 578 -7.57 -7.20 22.69
C LYS A 578 -8.11 -5.84 23.16
N ASP A 579 -7.33 -5.11 23.96
CA ASP A 579 -7.74 -3.81 24.49
C ASP A 579 -7.95 -2.78 23.37
N ALA A 580 -7.09 -2.79 22.35
CA ALA A 580 -7.22 -1.91 21.18
C ALA A 580 -8.50 -2.22 20.39
N HIS A 581 -8.78 -3.50 20.10
CA HIS A 581 -10.03 -3.87 19.43
C HIS A 581 -11.26 -3.55 20.27
N SER A 582 -11.24 -3.77 21.59
CA SER A 582 -12.32 -3.35 22.50
C SER A 582 -12.55 -1.84 22.41
N GLN A 583 -11.50 -1.03 22.55
CA GLN A 583 -11.62 0.42 22.48
C GLN A 583 -12.13 0.92 21.12
N ILE A 584 -11.66 0.34 20.02
CA ILE A 584 -12.18 0.72 18.68
C ILE A 584 -13.65 0.31 18.54
N ALA A 585 -14.06 -0.87 19.04
CA ALA A 585 -15.47 -1.24 19.07
C ALA A 585 -16.30 -0.20 19.84
N ARG A 586 -15.84 0.24 21.02
CA ARG A 586 -16.50 1.32 21.78
C ARG A 586 -16.58 2.62 21.00
N ILE A 587 -15.52 3.00 20.30
CA ILE A 587 -15.53 4.18 19.43
C ILE A 587 -16.63 4.06 18.37
N CYS A 588 -16.63 2.95 17.62
CA CYS A 588 -17.60 2.69 16.56
C CYS A 588 -19.04 2.69 17.07
N LEU A 589 -19.30 2.00 18.19
CA LEU A 589 -20.62 1.91 18.81
C LEU A 589 -21.09 3.28 19.30
N THR A 590 -20.20 4.06 19.92
CA THR A 590 -20.52 5.41 20.41
C THR A 590 -20.83 6.37 19.27
N THR A 591 -20.06 6.32 18.19
CA THR A 591 -20.34 7.15 17.00
C THR A 591 -21.72 6.83 16.43
N TRP A 592 -22.11 5.56 16.40
CA TRP A 592 -23.43 5.15 15.91
C TRP A 592 -24.59 5.58 16.81
N LEU A 593 -24.41 5.48 18.14
CA LEU A 593 -25.44 5.82 19.13
C LEU A 593 -25.71 7.31 19.25
N ASN A 594 -24.89 8.18 18.66
CA ASN A 594 -25.05 9.64 18.69
C ASN A 594 -25.64 10.17 17.37
N PRO A 595 -26.95 10.48 17.30
CA PRO A 595 -27.61 10.92 16.05
C PRO A 595 -27.11 12.25 15.51
N GLU A 596 -26.55 13.10 16.38
CA GLU A 596 -26.00 14.43 16.04
C GLU A 596 -24.74 14.34 15.15
N LEU A 597 -24.16 13.15 15.00
CA LEU A 597 -23.01 12.87 14.13
C LEU A 597 -23.40 12.37 12.75
N ARG A 598 -24.68 12.46 12.39
CA ARG A 598 -25.14 12.10 11.05
C ARG A 598 -24.98 13.33 10.15
N PRO A 599 -24.15 13.25 9.10
CA PRO A 599 -23.78 14.42 8.33
C PRO A 599 -25.00 14.98 7.60
N VAL A 600 -25.22 16.29 7.70
CA VAL A 600 -26.24 17.01 6.92
C VAL A 600 -25.76 17.24 5.47
N ASP A 601 -24.43 17.29 5.26
CA ASP A 601 -23.81 17.74 4.00
C ASP A 601 -22.62 16.85 3.53
N GLY A 602 -22.79 15.54 3.43
CA GLY A 602 -21.90 14.68 2.63
C GLY A 602 -20.41 14.59 3.04
N GLN A 603 -20.02 15.07 4.23
CA GLN A 603 -18.72 14.74 4.83
C GLN A 603 -18.76 13.28 5.33
N PHE A 604 -17.85 12.45 4.81
CA PHE A 604 -17.83 11.02 5.12
C PHE A 604 -17.32 10.76 6.55
N ASP A 605 -18.21 10.68 7.53
CA ASP A 605 -17.86 10.38 8.92
C ASP A 605 -17.36 8.94 9.12
N LEU A 606 -16.78 8.65 10.30
CA LEU A 606 -16.41 7.29 10.75
C LEU A 606 -17.58 6.29 10.74
N LEU A 607 -18.81 6.72 10.44
CA LEU A 607 -20.03 5.90 10.45
C LEU A 607 -19.94 4.67 9.54
N ASP A 608 -19.49 4.81 8.29
CA ASP A 608 -19.38 3.70 7.35
C ASP A 608 -18.39 2.65 7.87
N TYR A 609 -17.21 3.10 8.27
CA TYR A 609 -16.22 2.24 8.92
C TYR A 609 -16.80 1.57 10.16
N SER A 610 -17.48 2.34 11.01
CA SER A 610 -18.05 1.86 12.26
C SER A 610 -19.03 0.74 11.99
N TRP A 611 -19.97 0.95 11.06
CA TRP A 611 -20.98 -0.03 10.69
C TRP A 611 -20.38 -1.34 10.18
N ASP A 612 -19.43 -1.24 9.26
CA ASP A 612 -18.83 -2.41 8.61
C ASP A 612 -17.94 -3.22 9.56
N TYR A 613 -17.24 -2.55 10.49
CA TYR A 613 -16.12 -3.15 11.22
C TYR A 613 -16.28 -3.26 12.74
N TRP A 614 -17.25 -2.58 13.37
CA TRP A 614 -17.50 -2.75 14.82
C TRP A 614 -17.67 -4.21 15.27
N PRO A 615 -18.31 -5.12 14.52
CA PRO A 615 -18.50 -6.50 14.97
C PRO A 615 -17.18 -7.28 14.98
N THR A 616 -16.29 -7.01 14.03
CA THR A 616 -14.96 -7.63 13.98
C THR A 616 -14.10 -7.13 15.13
N HIS A 617 -14.16 -5.83 15.43
CA HIS A 617 -13.51 -5.27 16.61
C HIS A 617 -14.10 -5.85 17.91
N PHE A 618 -15.41 -5.99 18.02
CA PHE A 618 -16.06 -6.63 19.17
C PHE A 618 -15.56 -8.07 19.36
N LYS A 619 -15.54 -8.87 18.29
CA LYS A 619 -15.03 -10.25 18.31
C LYS A 619 -13.56 -10.32 18.76
N ASN A 620 -12.71 -9.43 18.25
CA ASN A 620 -11.28 -9.44 18.54
C ASN A 620 -10.93 -8.78 19.89
N GLY A 621 -11.86 -8.00 20.46
CA GLY A 621 -11.71 -7.27 21.72
C GLY A 621 -11.81 -8.15 22.97
N GLY A 622 -12.40 -9.34 22.87
CA GLY A 622 -12.67 -10.21 24.02
C GLY A 622 -13.92 -9.79 24.80
N ASN A 623 -14.09 -10.33 26.02
CA ASN A 623 -15.28 -10.17 26.85
C ASN A 623 -15.22 -8.88 27.69
N ASP A 624 -15.20 -7.73 27.03
CA ASP A 624 -15.31 -6.44 27.70
C ASP A 624 -16.79 -6.07 27.87
N GLN A 625 -17.26 -6.18 29.12
CA GLN A 625 -18.65 -5.91 29.51
C GLN A 625 -19.15 -4.53 29.09
N SER A 626 -18.28 -3.53 29.00
CA SER A 626 -18.69 -2.19 28.57
C SER A 626 -19.06 -2.15 27.09
N VAL A 627 -18.34 -2.90 26.24
CA VAL A 627 -18.63 -3.01 24.81
C VAL A 627 -19.86 -3.86 24.58
N GLU A 628 -20.02 -4.91 25.38
CA GLU A 628 -21.22 -5.76 25.37
C GLU A 628 -22.48 -4.93 25.66
N ILE A 629 -22.47 -4.08 26.69
CA ILE A 629 -23.59 -3.18 27.01
C ILE A 629 -23.88 -2.22 25.84
N GLN A 630 -22.86 -1.57 25.28
CA GLN A 630 -23.05 -0.66 24.14
C GLN A 630 -23.56 -1.37 22.88
N ALA A 631 -23.09 -2.60 22.63
CA ALA A 631 -23.57 -3.42 21.52
C ALA A 631 -25.06 -3.76 21.72
N LEU A 632 -25.46 -4.13 22.96
CA LEU A 632 -26.87 -4.34 23.31
C LEU A 632 -27.72 -3.08 23.07
N GLU A 633 -27.22 -1.88 23.40
CA GLU A 633 -27.93 -0.61 23.21
C GLU A 633 -28.23 -0.32 21.73
N ILE A 634 -27.32 -0.61 20.80
CA ILE A 634 -27.57 -0.46 19.35
C ILE A 634 -28.78 -1.28 18.91
N PHE A 635 -28.89 -2.50 19.43
CA PHE A 635 -29.97 -3.40 19.08
C PHE A 635 -31.28 -3.11 19.82
N GLN A 636 -31.29 -2.12 20.71
CA GLN A 636 -32.46 -1.60 21.42
C GLN A 636 -32.99 -0.29 20.82
N GLY A 637 -32.34 0.30 19.81
CA GLY A 637 -32.77 1.54 19.12
C GLY A 637 -33.67 1.34 17.89
N PRO A 638 -34.35 2.41 17.40
CA PRO A 638 -35.18 2.37 16.18
C PRO A 638 -34.37 2.23 14.88
N GLU A 639 -35.00 1.66 13.86
CA GLU A 639 -34.44 1.12 12.60
C GLU A 639 -33.68 2.11 11.72
N ARG A 640 -34.01 3.42 11.78
CA ARG A 640 -33.36 4.54 11.07
C ARG A 640 -34.01 5.86 11.55
N PRO A 641 -33.33 7.01 11.45
CA PRO A 641 -33.78 8.28 12.02
C PRO A 641 -34.68 9.14 11.11
N ASP A 642 -35.51 8.54 10.27
CA ASP A 642 -36.35 9.37 9.37
C ASP A 642 -37.74 9.69 9.97
N ASP A 643 -38.13 9.08 11.09
CA ASP A 643 -39.43 9.34 11.74
C ASP A 643 -39.26 9.94 13.15
N VAL A 644 -38.95 11.24 13.20
CA VAL A 644 -38.74 12.07 14.40
C VAL A 644 -39.97 12.10 15.32
N GLU A 645 -41.15 11.77 14.81
CA GLU A 645 -42.43 11.86 15.55
C GLU A 645 -42.66 10.72 16.57
N SER A 646 -41.82 9.68 16.55
CA SER A 646 -41.92 8.52 17.44
C SER A 646 -41.12 8.64 18.75
N ILE A 647 -40.28 9.68 18.88
CA ILE A 647 -39.36 9.86 20.02
C ILE A 647 -40.10 10.28 21.31
N SER A 648 -41.30 10.87 21.19
CA SER A 648 -42.04 11.48 22.32
C SER A 648 -42.88 10.52 23.16
N ARG A 649 -42.85 9.21 22.93
CA ARG A 649 -43.54 8.23 23.79
C ARG A 649 -42.55 7.25 24.41
N ARG A 650 -41.77 7.73 25.37
CA ARG A 650 -40.92 6.91 26.23
C ARG A 650 -41.36 7.09 27.67
N HIS A 651 -41.89 6.03 28.29
CA HIS A 651 -41.72 5.66 29.70
C HIS A 651 -42.48 4.34 29.96
N ASP A 652 -41.84 3.20 29.71
CA ASP A 652 -41.97 1.98 30.53
C ASP A 652 -40.80 1.02 30.20
N LEU A 653 -40.10 0.54 31.22
CA LEU A 653 -38.80 -0.15 31.15
C LEU A 653 -38.88 -1.65 31.49
N SER A 654 -40.08 -2.26 31.44
CA SER A 654 -40.32 -3.60 32.01
C SER A 654 -40.75 -4.72 31.03
N CYS A 655 -40.69 -4.53 29.70
CA CYS A 655 -41.33 -5.48 28.76
C CYS A 655 -40.37 -6.57 28.18
N PRO A 656 -40.71 -7.88 28.26
CA PRO A 656 -39.92 -9.02 27.72
C PRO A 656 -39.75 -9.08 26.19
N SER A 657 -40.40 -8.19 25.42
CA SER A 657 -40.34 -8.17 23.95
C SER A 657 -39.05 -7.55 23.36
N ARG A 658 -38.07 -7.18 24.20
CA ARG A 658 -36.84 -6.45 23.79
C ARG A 658 -35.63 -7.31 23.40
N TYR A 659 -35.55 -8.58 23.80
CA TYR A 659 -34.43 -9.48 23.40
C TYR A 659 -34.61 -10.06 21.99
N GLY A 660 -35.85 -10.23 21.54
CA GLY A 660 -36.17 -10.79 20.22
C GLY A 660 -35.64 -9.94 19.05
N SER A 661 -35.76 -8.60 19.12
CA SER A 661 -35.28 -7.71 18.06
C SER A 661 -33.75 -7.68 17.94
N ALA A 662 -33.04 -7.93 19.05
CA ALA A 662 -31.59 -7.83 19.07
C ALA A 662 -30.89 -9.04 18.46
N ILE A 663 -31.34 -10.24 18.83
CA ILE A 663 -30.83 -11.47 18.23
C ILE A 663 -31.18 -11.55 16.75
N GLN A 664 -32.36 -11.06 16.33
CA GLN A 664 -32.77 -10.99 14.93
C GLN A 664 -31.83 -10.11 14.09
N ARG A 665 -31.48 -8.91 14.58
CA ARG A 665 -30.58 -7.97 13.88
C ARG A 665 -29.14 -8.46 13.84
N ALA A 666 -28.61 -8.93 14.98
CA ALA A 666 -27.27 -9.50 15.04
C ALA A 666 -27.14 -10.71 14.11
N SER A 667 -28.20 -11.52 14.02
CA SER A 667 -28.25 -12.67 13.11
C SER A 667 -28.31 -12.26 11.64
N GLY A 668 -29.09 -11.23 11.30
CA GLY A 668 -29.16 -10.67 9.94
C GLY A 668 -27.89 -9.95 9.49
N GLY A 669 -27.05 -9.47 10.42
CA GLY A 669 -25.72 -8.91 10.13
C GLY A 669 -24.58 -9.92 10.19
N GLY A 670 -24.85 -11.18 10.54
CA GLY A 670 -23.83 -12.23 10.61
C GLY A 670 -22.89 -12.12 11.81
N HIS A 671 -23.29 -11.39 12.85
CA HIS A 671 -22.46 -11.10 14.01
C HIS A 671 -22.47 -12.25 15.02
N LEU A 672 -21.85 -13.38 14.67
CA LEU A 672 -21.89 -14.62 15.47
C LEU A 672 -21.48 -14.41 16.94
N SER A 673 -20.44 -13.61 17.22
CA SER A 673 -20.01 -13.33 18.60
C SER A 673 -21.09 -12.63 19.41
N VAL A 674 -21.82 -11.70 18.80
CA VAL A 674 -22.96 -11.00 19.42
C VAL A 674 -24.14 -11.95 19.61
N VAL A 675 -24.42 -12.82 18.63
CA VAL A 675 -25.48 -13.83 18.73
C VAL A 675 -25.17 -14.82 19.87
N LYS A 676 -23.93 -15.31 19.97
CA LYS A 676 -23.48 -16.17 21.08
C LYS A 676 -23.72 -15.51 22.42
N PHE A 677 -23.23 -14.29 22.57
CA PHE A 677 -23.39 -13.50 23.78
C PHE A 677 -24.86 -13.31 24.17
N LEU A 678 -25.73 -12.95 23.20
CA LEU A 678 -27.16 -12.77 23.44
C LEU A 678 -27.83 -14.07 23.95
N VAL A 679 -27.52 -15.21 23.33
CA VAL A 679 -28.06 -16.52 23.74
C VAL A 679 -27.56 -16.91 25.14
N GLU A 680 -26.27 -16.71 25.43
CA GLU A 680 -25.68 -16.95 26.75
C GLU A 680 -26.31 -16.07 27.85
N HIS A 681 -26.83 -14.89 27.49
CA HIS A 681 -27.52 -13.96 28.39
C HIS A 681 -29.05 -14.09 28.34
N GLY A 682 -29.57 -15.22 27.86
CA GLY A 682 -30.98 -15.58 27.94
C GLY A 682 -31.87 -15.00 26.85
N ALA A 683 -31.31 -14.55 25.72
CA ALA A 683 -32.11 -14.21 24.55
C ALA A 683 -32.81 -15.47 24.01
N ASP A 684 -34.13 -15.38 23.86
CA ASP A 684 -34.91 -16.44 23.25
C ASP A 684 -34.59 -16.54 21.75
N VAL A 685 -33.95 -17.66 21.35
CA VAL A 685 -33.60 -17.97 19.96
C VAL A 685 -34.83 -18.05 19.04
N ASN A 686 -36.00 -18.35 19.63
CA ASN A 686 -37.30 -18.42 18.96
C ASN A 686 -38.22 -17.26 19.36
N GLY A 687 -37.65 -16.19 19.94
CA GLY A 687 -38.39 -15.04 20.45
C GLY A 687 -39.30 -14.38 19.39
N PRO A 688 -40.29 -13.59 19.84
CA PRO A 688 -41.41 -13.15 19.01
C PRO A 688 -40.97 -12.50 17.70
N VAL A 689 -41.62 -12.95 16.62
CA VAL A 689 -41.35 -12.54 15.25
C VAL A 689 -42.01 -11.18 14.99
N GLY A 690 -41.20 -10.12 14.91
CA GLY A 690 -41.66 -8.83 14.39
C GLY A 690 -41.96 -8.92 12.88
N ARG A 691 -42.24 -7.80 12.21
CA ARG A 691 -42.38 -7.77 10.72
C ARG A 691 -41.13 -8.27 9.98
N ASP A 692 -40.04 -8.44 10.71
CA ASP A 692 -38.70 -8.70 10.24
C ASP A 692 -38.34 -10.18 10.10
N GLY A 693 -39.10 -11.12 10.66
CA GLY A 693 -38.75 -12.55 10.66
C GLY A 693 -37.87 -12.96 11.83
N SER A 694 -37.78 -14.27 12.10
CA SER A 694 -36.99 -14.82 13.20
C SER A 694 -35.46 -14.67 12.99
N ALA A 695 -34.68 -14.91 14.05
CA ALA A 695 -33.22 -14.84 13.99
C ALA A 695 -32.62 -15.76 12.92
N ILE A 696 -33.09 -17.01 12.88
CA ILE A 696 -32.65 -17.98 11.86
C ILE A 696 -33.08 -17.56 10.45
N ALA A 697 -34.27 -16.97 10.28
CA ALA A 697 -34.73 -16.48 8.98
C ALA A 697 -33.87 -15.30 8.46
N ARG A 698 -33.51 -14.37 9.35
CA ARG A 698 -32.63 -13.25 9.03
C ARG A 698 -31.21 -13.69 8.68
N ALA A 699 -30.61 -14.57 9.48
CA ALA A 699 -29.30 -15.14 9.15
C ALA A 699 -29.31 -15.94 7.84
N SER A 700 -30.41 -16.65 7.58
CA SER A 700 -30.59 -17.41 6.33
C SER A 700 -30.71 -16.51 5.11
N GLY A 701 -31.43 -15.39 5.21
CA GLY A 701 -31.53 -14.39 4.14
C GLY A 701 -30.24 -13.59 3.89
N GLY A 702 -29.36 -13.48 4.89
CA GLY A 702 -28.02 -12.88 4.75
C GLY A 702 -26.92 -13.87 4.38
N GLY A 703 -27.22 -15.18 4.30
CA GLY A 703 -26.24 -16.22 3.95
C GLY A 703 -25.24 -16.55 5.07
N HIS A 704 -25.54 -16.21 6.33
CA HIS A 704 -24.62 -16.34 7.45
C HIS A 704 -24.63 -17.76 8.06
N LEU A 705 -23.99 -18.71 7.36
CA LEU A 705 -23.97 -20.14 7.71
C LEU A 705 -23.53 -20.42 9.16
N SER A 706 -22.51 -19.72 9.65
CA SER A 706 -21.98 -19.92 11.00
C SER A 706 -22.96 -19.51 12.10
N VAL A 707 -23.77 -18.48 11.84
CA VAL A 707 -24.86 -18.05 12.74
C VAL A 707 -25.99 -19.05 12.72
N VAL A 708 -26.43 -19.52 11.55
CA VAL A 708 -27.52 -20.50 11.44
C VAL A 708 -27.14 -21.82 12.12
N LYS A 709 -25.92 -22.33 11.93
CA LYS A 709 -25.43 -23.52 12.65
C LYS A 709 -25.51 -23.34 14.15
N PHE A 710 -24.99 -22.22 14.66
CA PHE A 710 -25.03 -21.91 16.09
C PHE A 710 -26.47 -21.82 16.63
N LEU A 711 -27.38 -21.14 15.92
CA LEU A 711 -28.77 -21.02 16.32
C LEU A 711 -29.47 -22.39 16.37
N LEU A 712 -29.25 -23.25 15.37
CA LEU A 712 -29.80 -24.62 15.34
C LEU A 712 -29.26 -25.48 16.49
N GLU A 713 -27.95 -25.41 16.78
CA GLU A 713 -27.31 -26.08 17.92
C GLU A 713 -27.92 -25.64 19.27
N HIS A 714 -28.49 -24.44 19.34
CA HIS A 714 -29.10 -23.86 20.54
C HIS A 714 -30.64 -23.90 20.49
N GLY A 715 -31.22 -24.77 19.66
CA GLY A 715 -32.66 -25.05 19.67
C GLY A 715 -33.52 -24.07 18.88
N ALA A 716 -32.94 -23.31 17.94
CA ALA A 716 -33.73 -22.52 16.99
C ALA A 716 -34.61 -23.44 16.13
N ASP A 717 -35.88 -23.07 15.98
CA ASP A 717 -36.81 -23.79 15.12
C ASP A 717 -36.41 -23.57 13.64
N PRO A 718 -36.09 -24.64 12.87
CA PRO A 718 -35.83 -24.53 11.43
C PRO A 718 -37.05 -24.06 10.63
N ASN A 719 -38.24 -24.07 11.25
CA ASN A 719 -39.54 -23.72 10.67
C ASN A 719 -40.20 -22.52 11.36
N PRO A 720 -39.52 -21.36 11.48
CA PRO A 720 -40.07 -20.22 12.19
C PRO A 720 -41.31 -19.64 11.50
N GLU A 721 -42.11 -18.88 12.25
CA GLU A 721 -43.21 -18.08 11.66
C GLU A 721 -42.69 -17.12 10.58
N ASP A 722 -43.51 -16.95 9.54
CA ASP A 722 -43.20 -16.26 8.27
C ASP A 722 -42.45 -14.91 8.44
N PRO A 723 -41.38 -14.64 7.66
CA PRO A 723 -40.80 -15.49 6.62
C PRO A 723 -40.06 -16.72 7.16
N THR A 724 -40.26 -17.87 6.51
CA THR A 724 -39.52 -19.09 6.86
C THR A 724 -38.03 -18.93 6.52
N ALA A 725 -37.17 -19.65 7.25
CA ALA A 725 -35.73 -19.66 6.98
C ALA A 725 -35.42 -20.14 5.56
N LEU A 726 -36.10 -21.21 5.13
CA LEU A 726 -35.95 -21.79 3.80
C LEU A 726 -36.41 -20.83 2.69
N TYR A 727 -37.51 -20.10 2.89
CA TYR A 727 -37.96 -19.05 1.97
C TYR A 727 -36.90 -17.95 1.85
N SER A 728 -36.38 -17.47 2.97
CA SER A 728 -35.40 -16.37 3.00
C SER A 728 -34.09 -16.74 2.28
N ALA A 729 -33.56 -17.94 2.54
CA ALA A 729 -32.37 -18.46 1.86
C ALA A 729 -32.60 -18.64 0.35
N SER A 730 -33.76 -19.19 -0.04
CA SER A 730 -34.14 -19.40 -1.44
C SER A 730 -34.40 -18.10 -2.20
N PHE A 731 -34.94 -17.09 -1.54
CA PHE A 731 -35.15 -15.76 -2.12
C PHE A 731 -33.83 -14.99 -2.29
N ALA A 732 -32.86 -15.18 -1.40
CA ALA A 732 -31.56 -14.51 -1.44
C ALA A 732 -30.53 -15.22 -2.33
N GLY A 733 -30.77 -16.50 -2.70
CA GLY A 733 -29.89 -17.25 -3.60
C GLY A 733 -28.78 -18.04 -2.90
N HIS A 734 -28.94 -18.33 -1.61
CA HIS A 734 -27.91 -19.01 -0.82
C HIS A 734 -28.08 -20.54 -0.83
N LYS A 735 -27.57 -21.21 -1.88
CA LYS A 735 -27.72 -22.67 -2.07
C LYS A 735 -27.24 -23.50 -0.87
N GLU A 736 -26.03 -23.26 -0.39
CA GLU A 736 -25.44 -24.01 0.75
C GLU A 736 -26.26 -23.84 2.04
N MET A 737 -26.93 -22.69 2.20
CA MET A 737 -27.85 -22.44 3.30
C MET A 737 -29.14 -23.25 3.15
N VAL A 738 -29.66 -23.38 1.93
CA VAL A 738 -30.82 -24.23 1.63
C VAL A 738 -30.53 -25.69 1.94
N GLU A 739 -29.36 -26.20 1.53
CA GLU A 739 -28.90 -27.55 1.87
C GLU A 739 -28.83 -27.76 3.39
N LEU A 740 -28.15 -26.85 4.11
CA LEU A 740 -28.05 -26.90 5.57
C LEU A 740 -29.42 -26.92 6.26
N LEU A 741 -30.35 -26.08 5.83
CA LEU A 741 -31.68 -25.99 6.43
C LEU A 741 -32.50 -27.26 6.18
N LEU A 742 -32.44 -27.85 4.98
CA LEU A 742 -33.11 -29.10 4.65
C LEU A 742 -32.55 -30.27 5.48
N ASP A 743 -31.23 -30.36 5.61
CA ASP A 743 -30.55 -31.37 6.44
C ASP A 743 -30.95 -31.27 7.92
N ASN A 744 -31.37 -30.08 8.37
CA ASN A 744 -31.83 -29.81 9.74
C ASN A 744 -33.35 -29.77 9.88
N GLY A 745 -34.10 -30.36 8.94
CA GLY A 745 -35.54 -30.57 9.08
C GLY A 745 -36.42 -29.37 8.74
N ALA A 746 -35.93 -28.42 7.93
CA ALA A 746 -36.78 -27.38 7.37
C ALA A 746 -37.85 -27.98 6.46
N ALA A 747 -39.11 -27.64 6.74
CA ALA A 747 -40.28 -28.13 6.05
C ALA A 747 -40.38 -27.45 4.67
N ILE A 748 -40.10 -28.26 3.65
CA ILE A 748 -39.88 -27.83 2.27
C ILE A 748 -41.09 -27.12 1.63
N ASN A 749 -42.30 -27.55 1.98
CA ASN A 749 -43.55 -27.07 1.38
C ASN A 749 -44.32 -26.09 2.28
N THR A 750 -43.74 -25.63 3.39
CA THR A 750 -44.44 -24.70 4.30
C THR A 750 -44.75 -23.38 3.60
N PRO A 751 -46.04 -23.02 3.43
CA PRO A 751 -46.41 -21.77 2.78
C PRO A 751 -46.34 -20.61 3.77
N GLY A 752 -45.41 -19.67 3.54
CA GLY A 752 -45.41 -18.37 4.22
C GLY A 752 -46.40 -17.39 3.57
N ARG A 753 -46.62 -16.20 4.15
CA ARG A 753 -47.46 -15.15 3.52
C ARG A 753 -46.86 -14.67 2.19
N ARG A 754 -45.55 -14.88 1.99
CA ARG A 754 -44.81 -14.49 0.78
C ARG A 754 -44.67 -15.62 -0.26
N GLY A 755 -45.11 -16.84 0.07
CA GLY A 755 -45.02 -18.04 -0.77
C GLY A 755 -44.15 -19.16 -0.15
N THR A 756 -43.94 -20.24 -0.89
CA THR A 756 -43.04 -21.34 -0.53
C THR A 756 -41.60 -21.06 -0.99
N ALA A 757 -40.63 -21.82 -0.47
CA ALA A 757 -39.23 -21.75 -0.92
C ALA A 757 -39.08 -21.95 -2.44
N LEU A 758 -39.84 -22.90 -3.01
CA LEU A 758 -39.85 -23.14 -4.46
C LEU A 758 -40.31 -21.88 -5.23
N THR A 759 -41.41 -21.26 -4.80
CA THR A 759 -41.89 -20.02 -5.46
C THR A 759 -40.89 -18.86 -5.31
N ALA A 760 -40.13 -18.79 -4.22
CA ALA A 760 -39.11 -17.77 -4.00
C ALA A 760 -37.93 -17.93 -4.96
N ALA A 761 -37.34 -19.14 -5.02
CA ALA A 761 -36.23 -19.46 -5.91
C ALA A 761 -36.63 -19.30 -7.38
N SER A 762 -37.84 -19.77 -7.75
CA SER A 762 -38.37 -19.60 -9.10
C SER A 762 -38.59 -18.14 -9.46
N ARG A 763 -39.11 -17.31 -8.54
CA ARG A 763 -39.29 -15.86 -8.75
C ARG A 763 -37.99 -15.12 -8.99
N GLN A 764 -36.87 -15.59 -8.45
CA GLN A 764 -35.56 -14.97 -8.63
C GLN A 764 -34.73 -15.65 -9.74
N GLY A 765 -35.23 -16.73 -10.33
CA GLY A 765 -34.54 -17.45 -11.41
C GLY A 765 -33.33 -18.26 -10.94
N PHE A 766 -33.31 -18.74 -9.69
CA PHE A 766 -32.18 -19.54 -9.16
C PHE A 766 -32.36 -21.04 -9.46
N LYS A 767 -31.99 -21.48 -10.67
CA LYS A 767 -32.15 -22.85 -11.17
C LYS A 767 -31.60 -23.92 -10.22
N GLU A 768 -30.37 -23.75 -9.72
CA GLU A 768 -29.73 -24.75 -8.87
C GLU A 768 -30.47 -24.94 -7.53
N ILE A 769 -31.08 -23.88 -7.01
CA ILE A 769 -31.93 -23.95 -5.80
C ILE A 769 -33.27 -24.59 -6.13
N VAL A 770 -33.89 -24.23 -7.27
CA VAL A 770 -35.13 -24.87 -7.74
C VAL A 770 -34.91 -26.38 -7.91
N LYS A 771 -33.80 -26.78 -8.52
CA LYS A 771 -33.43 -28.20 -8.70
C LYS A 771 -33.28 -28.91 -7.36
N LEU A 772 -32.51 -28.34 -6.44
CA LEU A 772 -32.31 -28.88 -5.10
C LEU A 772 -33.65 -29.06 -4.36
N LEU A 773 -34.53 -28.06 -4.40
CA LEU A 773 -35.84 -28.12 -3.76
C LEU A 773 -36.73 -29.21 -4.39
N LEU A 774 -36.76 -29.33 -5.72
CA LEU A 774 -37.54 -30.37 -6.41
C LEU A 774 -37.01 -31.79 -6.12
N GLU A 775 -35.69 -31.97 -6.08
CA GLU A 775 -35.06 -33.25 -5.71
C GLU A 775 -35.37 -33.68 -4.27
N ASN A 776 -35.62 -32.71 -3.39
CA ASN A 776 -36.04 -32.94 -2.00
C ASN A 776 -37.57 -32.95 -1.81
N GLY A 777 -38.35 -33.00 -2.90
CA GLY A 777 -39.81 -33.20 -2.84
C GLY A 777 -40.66 -31.93 -2.74
N ALA A 778 -40.16 -30.78 -3.21
CA ALA A 778 -40.94 -29.55 -3.25
C ALA A 778 -42.15 -29.65 -4.19
N ASP A 779 -43.31 -29.16 -3.75
CA ASP A 779 -44.56 -29.12 -4.51
C ASP A 779 -44.90 -27.70 -5.00
N GLY A 780 -46.05 -27.53 -5.66
CA GLY A 780 -46.52 -26.21 -6.11
C GLY A 780 -45.89 -25.72 -7.42
N HIS A 781 -45.52 -26.64 -8.31
CA HIS A 781 -44.96 -26.39 -9.65
C HIS A 781 -45.68 -25.29 -10.43
N GLU A 782 -47.02 -25.26 -10.40
CA GLU A 782 -47.82 -24.24 -11.09
C GLU A 782 -47.64 -22.83 -10.51
N ASN A 783 -47.56 -22.73 -9.18
CA ASN A 783 -47.30 -21.47 -8.50
C ASN A 783 -45.85 -21.02 -8.74
N ALA A 784 -44.91 -21.96 -8.82
CA ALA A 784 -43.52 -21.71 -9.18
C ALA A 784 -43.39 -21.19 -10.64
N LEU A 785 -44.13 -21.76 -11.60
CA LEU A 785 -44.20 -21.26 -12.98
C LEU A 785 -44.73 -19.83 -13.03
N ARG A 786 -45.83 -19.54 -12.33
CA ARG A 786 -46.39 -18.17 -12.24
C ARG A 786 -45.38 -17.21 -11.60
N ALA A 787 -44.69 -17.64 -10.55
CA ALA A 787 -43.69 -16.83 -9.85
C ALA A 787 -42.46 -16.54 -10.74
N ALA A 788 -41.95 -17.54 -11.47
CA ALA A 788 -40.87 -17.38 -12.44
C ALA A 788 -41.24 -16.42 -13.56
N SER A 789 -42.46 -16.51 -14.09
CA SER A 789 -42.97 -15.56 -15.10
C SER A 789 -43.02 -14.13 -14.55
N GLN A 790 -43.52 -13.94 -13.33
CA GLN A 790 -43.56 -12.62 -12.69
C GLN A 790 -42.15 -12.04 -12.44
N GLY A 791 -41.21 -12.88 -12.00
CA GLY A 791 -39.80 -12.50 -11.83
C GLY A 791 -39.18 -12.02 -13.14
N TRP A 792 -39.32 -12.85 -14.18
CA TRP A 792 -38.84 -12.57 -15.53
C TRP A 792 -39.42 -11.28 -16.11
N GLN A 793 -40.71 -11.01 -15.86
CA GLN A 793 -41.36 -9.75 -16.27
C GLN A 793 -40.77 -8.53 -15.57
N ARG A 794 -40.51 -8.60 -14.26
CA ARG A 794 -39.93 -7.48 -13.50
C ARG A 794 -38.50 -7.19 -13.95
N ASP A 795 -37.71 -8.22 -14.23
CA ASP A 795 -36.28 -8.08 -14.54
C ASP A 795 -36.01 -7.55 -15.94
N LYS A 796 -36.98 -7.57 -16.86
CA LYS A 796 -36.84 -7.03 -18.23
C LYS A 796 -36.55 -5.52 -18.25
N PHE A 797 -36.94 -4.78 -17.22
CA PHE A 797 -36.68 -3.34 -17.10
C PHE A 797 -35.45 -2.99 -16.26
N ILE A 798 -34.98 -3.91 -15.40
CA ILE A 798 -33.88 -3.68 -14.44
C ILE A 798 -32.56 -4.35 -14.91
N ARG A 799 -32.61 -5.22 -15.95
CA ARG A 799 -31.49 -6.03 -16.47
C ARG A 799 -30.70 -6.71 -15.34
N ARG A 800 -31.26 -7.78 -14.76
CA ARG A 800 -30.51 -8.75 -13.92
C ARG A 800 -29.92 -9.86 -14.80
N PRO A 801 -28.60 -9.86 -15.09
CA PRO A 801 -27.99 -10.75 -16.08
C PRO A 801 -27.80 -12.21 -15.62
N HIS A 802 -28.30 -12.60 -14.45
CA HIS A 802 -27.96 -13.86 -13.77
C HIS A 802 -29.16 -14.75 -13.43
N ALA A 803 -30.39 -14.33 -13.74
CA ALA A 803 -31.58 -15.13 -13.49
C ALA A 803 -31.84 -16.09 -14.66
N GLU A 804 -31.86 -17.40 -14.37
CA GLU A 804 -31.98 -18.50 -15.33
C GLU A 804 -33.45 -18.91 -15.51
N TYR A 805 -34.29 -17.94 -15.85
CA TYR A 805 -35.74 -18.17 -15.98
C TYR A 805 -36.09 -19.25 -17.02
N PRO A 806 -35.49 -19.28 -18.23
CA PRO A 806 -35.74 -20.36 -19.20
C PRO A 806 -35.47 -21.76 -18.64
N GLU A 807 -34.35 -21.93 -17.95
CA GLU A 807 -33.92 -23.20 -17.37
C GLU A 807 -34.81 -23.61 -16.20
N VAL A 808 -35.23 -22.65 -15.37
CA VAL A 808 -36.23 -22.87 -14.31
C VAL A 808 -37.56 -23.33 -14.92
N PHE A 809 -38.01 -22.74 -16.02
CA PHE A 809 -39.23 -23.14 -16.72
C PHE A 809 -39.16 -24.58 -17.23
N HIS A 810 -38.07 -24.92 -17.93
CA HIS A 810 -37.84 -26.29 -18.39
C HIS A 810 -37.83 -27.30 -17.26
N LEU A 811 -37.09 -26.99 -16.19
CA LEU A 811 -36.95 -27.87 -15.04
C LEU A 811 -38.30 -28.12 -14.33
N LEU A 812 -39.12 -27.08 -14.17
CA LEU A 812 -40.45 -27.23 -13.57
C LEU A 812 -41.38 -28.09 -14.43
N ILE A 813 -41.31 -27.96 -15.77
CA ILE A 813 -42.10 -28.80 -16.70
C ILE A 813 -41.60 -30.25 -16.66
N GLU A 814 -40.29 -30.47 -16.73
CA GLU A 814 -39.66 -31.80 -16.66
C GLU A 814 -40.06 -32.54 -15.37
N LYS A 815 -40.15 -31.83 -14.26
CA LYS A 815 -40.49 -32.39 -12.94
C LYS A 815 -41.99 -32.48 -12.66
N GLY A 816 -42.86 -32.14 -13.62
CA GLY A 816 -44.29 -32.46 -13.56
C GLY A 816 -45.25 -31.28 -13.55
N ALA A 817 -44.83 -30.07 -13.93
CA ALA A 817 -45.76 -28.96 -14.13
C ALA A 817 -46.71 -29.20 -15.31
N ASN A 818 -47.99 -28.86 -15.15
CA ASN A 818 -49.00 -28.99 -16.21
C ASN A 818 -48.65 -28.08 -17.41
N THR A 819 -48.48 -28.69 -18.59
CA THR A 819 -48.11 -28.02 -19.84
C THR A 819 -49.15 -27.00 -20.31
N GLU A 820 -50.43 -27.24 -20.06
CA GLU A 820 -51.51 -26.29 -20.38
C GLU A 820 -51.41 -25.02 -19.53
N ILE A 821 -51.08 -25.17 -18.24
CA ILE A 821 -50.87 -24.03 -17.34
C ILE A 821 -49.59 -23.28 -17.71
N ALA A 822 -48.53 -23.99 -18.12
CA ALA A 822 -47.32 -23.37 -18.62
C ALA A 822 -47.58 -22.53 -19.90
N GLN A 823 -48.41 -23.04 -20.83
CA GLN A 823 -48.86 -22.32 -22.01
C GLN A 823 -49.70 -21.09 -21.64
N GLN A 824 -50.61 -21.19 -20.67
CA GLN A 824 -51.39 -20.04 -20.19
C GLN A 824 -50.52 -18.96 -19.54
N VAL A 825 -49.50 -19.37 -18.77
CA VAL A 825 -48.53 -18.45 -18.16
C VAL A 825 -47.69 -17.76 -19.24
N ALA A 826 -47.23 -18.50 -20.25
CA ALA A 826 -46.50 -17.97 -21.40
C ALA A 826 -47.35 -16.98 -22.21
N ALA A 827 -48.62 -17.31 -22.48
CA ALA A 827 -49.55 -16.46 -23.24
C ALA A 827 -49.82 -15.11 -22.56
N ARG A 828 -49.74 -15.04 -21.22
CA ARG A 828 -49.89 -13.81 -20.44
C ARG A 828 -48.59 -13.00 -20.33
N ALA A 829 -47.46 -13.54 -20.77
CA ALA A 829 -46.18 -12.85 -20.75
C ALA A 829 -46.06 -11.80 -21.89
N PRO A 830 -45.21 -10.77 -21.75
CA PRO A 830 -44.92 -9.79 -22.81
C PRO A 830 -44.33 -10.45 -24.07
N PRO A 831 -44.49 -9.88 -25.27
CA PRO A 831 -44.16 -10.52 -26.56
C PRO A 831 -42.79 -11.23 -26.60
N GLY A 832 -41.71 -10.52 -26.25
CA GLY A 832 -40.36 -11.14 -26.29
C GLY A 832 -40.09 -12.21 -25.23
N VAL A 833 -40.82 -12.24 -24.11
CA VAL A 833 -40.71 -13.32 -23.10
C VAL A 833 -41.64 -14.47 -23.48
N ARG A 834 -42.82 -14.15 -24.02
CA ARG A 834 -43.79 -15.11 -24.54
C ARG A 834 -43.21 -15.97 -25.66
N GLU A 835 -42.56 -15.37 -26.66
CA GLU A 835 -41.95 -16.10 -27.77
C GLU A 835 -40.91 -17.10 -27.28
N GLU A 836 -40.06 -16.70 -26.33
CA GLU A 836 -39.06 -17.58 -25.76
C GLU A 836 -39.71 -18.71 -24.94
N MET A 837 -40.67 -18.40 -24.06
CA MET A 837 -41.39 -19.41 -23.27
C MET A 837 -42.17 -20.42 -24.14
N LEU A 838 -42.83 -19.96 -25.21
CA LEU A 838 -43.52 -20.84 -26.16
C LEU A 838 -42.52 -21.74 -26.92
N ARG A 839 -41.35 -21.20 -27.29
CA ARG A 839 -40.27 -21.99 -27.88
C ARG A 839 -39.81 -23.12 -26.95
N LEU A 840 -39.65 -22.84 -25.65
CA LEU A 840 -39.26 -23.85 -24.64
C LEU A 840 -40.35 -24.92 -24.45
N LEU A 841 -41.61 -24.60 -24.76
CA LEU A 841 -42.75 -25.53 -24.71
C LEU A 841 -42.93 -26.34 -26.00
N GLY A 842 -42.13 -26.09 -27.05
CA GLY A 842 -42.26 -26.73 -28.35
C GLY A 842 -43.53 -26.34 -29.12
N ALA A 843 -44.10 -25.16 -28.82
CA ALA A 843 -45.36 -24.65 -29.36
C ALA A 843 -45.17 -23.50 -30.37
#